data_AF-A0A538RII9-F1
#
_entry.id   AF-A0A538RII9-F1
#
_cell.length_a   1.000
_cell.length_b   1.000
_cell.length_c   1.000
_cell.angle_alpha   90.00
_cell.angle_beta   90.00
_cell.angle_gamma   90.00
#
_symmetry.space_group_name_H-M   'P 1'
#
loop_
_entity.id
_entity.type
_entity.pdbx_description
1 polymer ?
#
loop_
_entity_poly.entity_id
_entity_poly.type
_entity_poly.pdbx_seq_one_letter_code
_entity_poly.pdbx_strand_id
1 'polypeptide(L)'
;MPQPYPHRATFLASTLAVPAEHDALRPYLARLISVIAFDHLVRHPVVTLGDHDDERLTDDAGRLLDAAHPRLEESIDWFFRVSRRHEVLWFDLGLDPARPRPPVLRSRRPGARDPVEHWGASAQIELSQQLGQCVAQWLAARRLPPVGPFPPFTADELRESARRLAMADDLIVQGRELGIVPRSLTQPPARLPVPFLRVLAELSRDDARTIDPAILKLDPTHPVARRNRYVAGLSSGDVDRRAILPLIAEAPMYAKPHLSVWGEPFAADRPLENMGVRHQGIAASLMPANPYACHNYSLQLADVDRREESYRWADRATVAAPQFGAAHLDCVRRLRQVGRPGQAFAEAQYRCREILDRATAGKLSGNDWQAPHHAALLIAFVHLDVGRIAEAIDLADEVMARLPDDPATRDAFAWAARRIAHWKTDPGVFARAHAREGHHRGDVGRVLDGLTRGRLTDDDDAMMLIEALCAIGRADHAETAYWQCAGLEGGILGDGKARLAAARALILAGDLDEALDQIQIVQLRRSQSRLEAEINRLLRLAAIHPATAWEQVVERRLDRGAATLARIAARDLADFVPGLDTAVIRRALGERRPLAIDPVWIAELIAAVPAAQGTSPAILARLAPPAQATLAAADTLAAEWWTALAPAARDRDEHAAGAVLALGLAVAHYLVAASGPPSPIAGAYRHIATEALHLVRRARYQIDAGAITGLLKMLDWLGGAPEWLLDTWLLRVERALDLEAEHGAYLDGLIADLPVVRRLLRGDERIGWELRLAHDLAADPSQYEAAAALFARSARAVEVGGALRAWSAAAASAPDVAADARLDVHWTAALANPTGVAEPWLALANALLGAGRTGDGVTAACRAMAATPARDRARALAELAPAWTAAELATPIDGALAFELGAAAAAENRLDVAIGHLRWAAAVDPSNARRAQSLAVVLGRLGRGHEAIRVLSPHERSDAPRLIGRVLADSGHDAAAVRILHHASRRFRTVEDWALLASSAHRTGDDAIAAAAGRRAVALGARDPALLAALAASLYRIGEFVECEQLAQQLIGEADRRARLSGLHAMARSLAGQGRHVDALRYAKAADELAPDGELAAELADTLDRIVAQEVPAVRDSPELSLERRAADELEAGKFDSLLAAVASPSWGIARVALAACEVRRDDESGIPVSPRALDAAVAILERSAGATEPDAVLSRIRALRIRDNAFIQIDPPPPLGARYTPEQFEQGYAERDRRPSRASTAAAAR
;
A
#
# COMPACT_ATOMS: atom_id res chain seq x y z
N MET A 1 -17.64 24.73 -18.83
CA MET A 1 -17.29 24.67 -17.40
C MET A 1 -17.28 23.21 -16.98
N PRO A 2 -16.27 22.76 -16.22
CA PRO A 2 -16.30 21.41 -15.69
C PRO A 2 -17.45 21.25 -14.69
N GLN A 3 -17.99 20.04 -14.59
CA GLN A 3 -19.23 19.76 -13.86
C GLN A 3 -18.99 19.87 -12.35
N PRO A 4 -19.83 20.63 -11.60
CA PRO A 4 -19.76 20.65 -10.15
C PRO A 4 -20.14 19.28 -9.57
N TYR A 5 -19.77 19.06 -8.30
CA TYR A 5 -20.18 17.88 -7.54
C TYR A 5 -21.71 17.68 -7.66
N PRO A 6 -22.20 16.45 -7.91
CA PRO A 6 -23.60 16.22 -8.25
C PRO A 6 -24.54 16.62 -7.10
N HIS A 7 -25.69 17.22 -7.42
CA HIS A 7 -26.79 17.39 -6.48
C HIS A 7 -27.67 16.14 -6.51
N ARG A 8 -27.39 15.16 -5.65
CA ARG A 8 -28.18 13.92 -5.50
C ARG A 8 -29.54 14.20 -4.87
N ALA A 9 -30.61 14.00 -5.61
CA ALA A 9 -31.97 13.98 -5.08
C ALA A 9 -32.64 12.63 -5.37
N THR A 10 -33.69 12.32 -4.62
CA THR A 10 -34.58 11.17 -4.87
C THR A 10 -36.03 11.59 -4.66
N PHE A 11 -36.96 10.90 -5.30
CA PHE A 11 -38.39 11.13 -5.11
C PHE A 11 -39.02 9.96 -4.34
N LEU A 12 -39.67 10.24 -3.21
CA LEU A 12 -40.61 9.27 -2.62
C LEU A 12 -41.83 9.12 -3.54
N ALA A 13 -42.63 8.08 -3.28
CA ALA A 13 -43.95 7.99 -3.88
C ALA A 13 -44.75 9.26 -3.53
N SER A 14 -45.41 9.84 -4.54
CA SER A 14 -46.22 11.04 -4.33
C SER A 14 -47.37 10.74 -3.37
N THR A 15 -47.66 11.65 -2.45
CA THR A 15 -48.82 11.56 -1.58
C THR A 15 -50.07 11.92 -2.38
N LEU A 16 -50.92 10.95 -2.65
CA LEU A 16 -52.09 11.12 -3.54
C LEU A 16 -53.39 11.19 -2.75
N ALA A 17 -54.13 12.29 -2.89
CA ALA A 17 -55.55 12.34 -2.52
C ALA A 17 -56.40 12.05 -3.76
N VAL A 18 -56.96 10.84 -3.82
CA VAL A 18 -57.87 10.38 -4.90
C VAL A 18 -59.24 9.98 -4.32
N PRO A 19 -60.31 10.01 -5.12
CA PRO A 19 -61.61 9.45 -4.74
C PRO A 19 -61.52 7.97 -4.35
N ALA A 20 -62.42 7.50 -3.48
CA ALA A 20 -62.38 6.13 -2.94
C ALA A 20 -62.51 5.06 -4.04
N GLU A 21 -63.27 5.35 -5.10
CA GLU A 21 -63.42 4.50 -6.28
C GLU A 21 -62.14 4.37 -7.13
N HIS A 22 -61.16 5.26 -6.93
CA HIS A 22 -59.88 5.26 -7.63
C HIS A 22 -58.71 4.82 -6.73
N ASP A 23 -58.97 4.27 -5.54
CA ASP A 23 -57.94 3.86 -4.59
C ASP A 23 -56.96 2.84 -5.19
N ALA A 24 -57.49 1.89 -5.97
CA ALA A 24 -56.70 0.89 -6.71
C ALA A 24 -55.76 1.49 -7.78
N LEU A 25 -55.99 2.73 -8.22
CA LEU A 25 -55.16 3.41 -9.22
C LEU A 25 -53.93 4.10 -8.61
N ARG A 26 -53.86 4.26 -7.27
CA ARG A 26 -52.79 5.00 -6.60
C ARG A 26 -51.37 4.54 -6.97
N PRO A 27 -51.05 3.23 -7.02
CA PRO A 27 -49.69 2.79 -7.37
C PRO A 27 -49.27 3.22 -8.78
N TYR A 28 -50.18 3.13 -9.75
CA TYR A 28 -49.92 3.48 -11.15
C TYR A 28 -49.80 4.99 -11.35
N LEU A 29 -50.62 5.79 -10.66
CA LEU A 29 -50.51 7.25 -10.65
C LEU A 29 -49.14 7.69 -10.10
N ALA A 30 -48.71 7.12 -8.97
CA ALA A 30 -47.42 7.42 -8.37
C ALA A 30 -46.25 7.05 -9.29
N ARG A 31 -46.31 5.89 -9.95
CA ARG A 31 -45.30 5.47 -10.94
C ARG A 31 -45.23 6.40 -12.14
N LEU A 32 -46.37 6.79 -12.71
CA LEU A 32 -46.41 7.75 -13.82
C LEU A 32 -45.78 9.09 -13.43
N ILE A 33 -46.12 9.63 -12.25
CA ILE A 33 -45.54 10.90 -11.77
C ILE A 33 -44.03 10.76 -11.55
N SER A 34 -43.57 9.65 -10.97
CA SER A 34 -42.14 9.35 -10.77
C SER A 34 -41.38 9.32 -12.10
N VAL A 35 -41.89 8.59 -13.11
CA VAL A 35 -41.30 8.53 -14.45
C VAL A 35 -41.30 9.90 -15.13
N ILE A 36 -42.41 10.65 -15.04
CA ILE A 36 -42.51 12.00 -15.60
C ILE A 36 -41.44 12.92 -14.99
N ALA A 37 -41.28 12.90 -13.67
CA ALA A 37 -40.26 13.70 -12.97
C ALA A 37 -38.84 13.26 -13.33
N PHE A 38 -38.60 11.95 -13.42
CA PHE A 38 -37.30 11.40 -13.79
C PHE A 38 -36.90 11.80 -15.23
N ASP A 39 -37.74 11.53 -16.22
CA ASP A 39 -37.45 11.82 -17.63
C ASP A 39 -37.27 13.33 -17.88
N HIS A 40 -37.91 14.16 -17.04
CA HIS A 40 -37.74 15.61 -17.09
C HIS A 40 -36.36 16.10 -16.61
N LEU A 41 -35.81 15.44 -15.59
CA LEU A 41 -34.57 15.87 -14.92
C LEU A 41 -33.35 15.02 -15.31
N VAL A 42 -33.50 13.89 -16.01
CA VAL A 42 -32.41 12.97 -16.36
C VAL A 42 -31.28 13.64 -17.17
N ARG A 43 -31.58 14.70 -17.93
CA ARG A 43 -30.60 15.48 -18.70
C ARG A 43 -30.01 16.66 -17.94
N HIS A 44 -30.39 16.86 -16.68
CA HIS A 44 -29.91 17.99 -15.90
C HIS A 44 -28.38 17.91 -15.75
N PRO A 45 -27.64 19.02 -15.97
CA PRO A 45 -26.17 18.98 -15.96
C PRO A 45 -25.55 18.77 -14.57
N VAL A 46 -26.34 18.89 -13.50
CA VAL A 46 -25.89 18.83 -12.09
C VAL A 46 -26.73 17.93 -11.19
N VAL A 47 -28.00 17.68 -11.53
CA VAL A 47 -28.94 16.99 -10.63
C VAL A 47 -28.96 15.54 -11.07
N THR A 48 -28.77 14.65 -10.12
CA THR A 48 -28.93 13.22 -10.35
C THR A 48 -30.11 12.74 -9.53
N LEU A 49 -30.99 11.99 -10.18
CA LEU A 49 -32.11 11.31 -9.56
C LEU A 49 -31.80 9.82 -9.51
N GLY A 50 -32.32 9.11 -8.51
CA GLY A 50 -32.35 7.66 -8.63
C GLY A 50 -33.19 7.25 -9.82
N ASP A 51 -32.71 6.22 -10.51
CA ASP A 51 -33.46 5.64 -11.59
C ASP A 51 -34.70 4.97 -11.01
N HIS A 52 -35.84 5.23 -11.65
CA HIS A 52 -37.11 4.64 -11.30
C HIS A 52 -37.05 3.10 -11.21
N ASP A 53 -36.23 2.44 -12.04
CA ASP A 53 -36.13 0.97 -11.99
C ASP A 53 -35.34 0.48 -10.76
N ASP A 54 -34.57 1.35 -10.09
CA ASP A 54 -33.73 1.02 -8.93
C ASP A 54 -34.36 1.47 -7.59
N GLU A 55 -35.35 2.37 -7.63
CA GLU A 55 -36.02 2.90 -6.45
C GLU A 55 -37.35 2.18 -6.18
N ARG A 56 -37.53 1.67 -4.95
CA ARG A 56 -38.80 1.06 -4.54
C ARG A 56 -39.82 2.16 -4.29
N LEU A 57 -40.90 2.19 -5.07
CA LEU A 57 -42.07 3.05 -4.81
C LEU A 57 -43.10 2.40 -3.89
N THR A 58 -43.03 1.08 -3.71
CA THR A 58 -43.90 0.32 -2.81
C THR A 58 -43.09 -0.61 -1.91
N ASP A 59 -43.64 -0.92 -0.74
CA ASP A 59 -43.13 -1.99 0.11
C ASP A 59 -43.46 -3.39 -0.46
N ASP A 60 -43.01 -4.44 0.24
CA ASP A 60 -43.23 -5.84 -0.18
C ASP A 60 -44.72 -6.24 -0.15
N ALA A 61 -45.58 -5.45 0.50
CA ALA A 61 -47.05 -5.62 0.51
C ALA A 61 -47.77 -4.77 -0.56
N GLY A 62 -47.02 -4.03 -1.40
CA GLY A 62 -47.56 -3.18 -2.46
C GLY A 62 -48.07 -1.82 -1.97
N ARG A 63 -47.85 -1.45 -0.71
CA ARG A 63 -48.22 -0.13 -0.18
C ARG A 63 -47.21 0.92 -0.64
N LEU A 64 -47.70 2.10 -1.03
CA LEU A 64 -46.84 3.22 -1.44
C LEU A 64 -45.91 3.66 -0.30
N LEU A 65 -44.63 3.85 -0.63
CA LEU A 65 -43.62 4.47 0.24
C LEU A 65 -43.72 6.00 0.14
N ASP A 66 -44.88 6.54 0.49
CA ASP A 66 -45.20 7.98 0.49
C ASP A 66 -45.04 8.61 1.89
N ALA A 67 -45.34 9.90 2.03
CA ALA A 67 -45.23 10.61 3.31
C ALA A 67 -46.22 10.13 4.39
N ALA A 68 -47.19 9.27 4.05
CA ALA A 68 -48.11 8.64 5.00
C ALA A 68 -47.68 7.22 5.37
N HIS A 69 -46.51 6.75 4.90
CA HIS A 69 -46.01 5.42 5.19
C HIS A 69 -45.52 5.30 6.65
N PRO A 70 -45.84 4.22 7.40
CA PRO A 70 -45.45 4.08 8.81
C PRO A 70 -43.93 4.05 9.03
N ARG A 71 -43.18 3.63 8.00
CA ARG A 71 -41.70 3.55 8.01
C ARG A 71 -41.03 4.73 7.30
N LEU A 72 -41.73 5.86 7.12
CA LEU A 72 -41.20 7.02 6.39
C LEU A 72 -39.82 7.45 6.91
N GLU A 73 -39.66 7.57 8.23
CA GLU A 73 -38.41 8.01 8.83
C GLU A 73 -37.25 7.03 8.56
N GLU A 74 -37.51 5.73 8.62
CA GLU A 74 -36.53 4.70 8.27
C GLU A 74 -36.13 4.78 6.78
N SER A 75 -37.09 5.00 5.89
CA SER A 75 -36.83 5.16 4.45
C SER A 75 -35.99 6.42 4.17
N ILE A 76 -36.35 7.55 4.79
CA ILE A 76 -35.63 8.82 4.61
C ILE A 76 -34.20 8.72 5.17
N ASP A 77 -34.03 8.13 6.35
CA ASP A 77 -32.70 7.90 6.93
C ASP A 77 -31.85 6.99 6.03
N TRP A 78 -32.44 5.92 5.48
CA TRP A 78 -31.76 5.07 4.51
C TRP A 78 -31.35 5.83 3.24
N PHE A 79 -32.20 6.72 2.71
CA PHE A 79 -31.84 7.55 1.55
C PHE A 79 -30.67 8.50 1.85
N PHE A 80 -30.59 9.06 3.05
CA PHE A 80 -29.52 9.96 3.44
C PHE A 80 -28.22 9.26 3.84
N ARG A 81 -28.28 8.12 4.53
CA ARG A 81 -27.09 7.36 4.96
C ARG A 81 -26.56 6.45 3.86
N VAL A 82 -27.41 5.55 3.36
CA VAL A 82 -26.99 4.49 2.43
C VAL A 82 -26.99 4.99 0.99
N SER A 83 -28.07 5.65 0.53
CA SER A 83 -28.12 6.23 -0.83
C SER A 83 -27.47 7.60 -0.95
N ARG A 84 -26.99 8.18 0.16
CA ARG A 84 -26.31 9.48 0.25
C ARG A 84 -27.00 10.61 -0.52
N ARG A 85 -28.32 10.62 -0.53
CA ARG A 85 -29.09 11.68 -1.19
C ARG A 85 -28.89 12.98 -0.43
N HIS A 86 -28.62 14.08 -1.12
CA HIS A 86 -28.57 15.40 -0.48
C HIS A 86 -29.97 15.90 -0.13
N GLU A 87 -31.00 15.36 -0.81
CA GLU A 87 -32.38 15.81 -0.68
C GLU A 87 -33.37 14.69 -1.02
N VAL A 88 -34.42 14.54 -0.22
CA VAL A 88 -35.57 13.66 -0.51
C VAL A 88 -36.77 14.54 -0.85
N LEU A 89 -37.36 14.31 -2.02
CA LEU A 89 -38.44 15.10 -2.59
C LEU A 89 -39.71 14.27 -2.70
N TRP A 90 -40.89 14.89 -2.64
CA TRP A 90 -42.14 14.25 -3.04
C TRP A 90 -43.22 15.29 -3.36
N PHE A 91 -44.20 14.90 -4.17
CA PHE A 91 -45.36 15.74 -4.42
C PHE A 91 -46.53 15.35 -3.53
N ASP A 92 -47.19 16.35 -2.95
CA ASP A 92 -48.55 16.21 -2.44
C ASP A 92 -49.53 16.66 -3.52
N LEU A 93 -50.40 15.75 -3.99
CA LEU A 93 -51.29 15.98 -5.12
C LEU A 93 -52.76 15.68 -4.77
N GLY A 94 -53.63 16.66 -5.01
CA GLY A 94 -55.09 16.46 -4.99
C GLY A 94 -55.60 16.15 -6.39
N LEU A 95 -55.88 14.86 -6.66
CA LEU A 95 -56.43 14.41 -7.94
C LEU A 95 -57.94 14.14 -7.89
N ASP A 96 -58.57 14.42 -6.74
CA ASP A 96 -60.01 14.45 -6.55
C ASP A 96 -60.63 15.70 -7.21
N PRO A 97 -61.43 15.53 -8.28
CA PRO A 97 -62.09 16.67 -8.93
C PRO A 97 -63.06 17.41 -8.01
N ALA A 98 -63.59 16.75 -6.96
CA ALA A 98 -64.46 17.38 -5.97
C ALA A 98 -63.69 18.22 -4.93
N ARG A 99 -62.36 18.01 -4.81
CA ARG A 99 -61.47 18.70 -3.87
C ARG A 99 -60.12 19.00 -4.51
N PRO A 100 -60.08 19.82 -5.58
CA PRO A 100 -58.84 20.13 -6.27
C PRO A 100 -57.88 20.85 -5.34
N ARG A 101 -56.65 20.34 -5.23
CA ARG A 101 -55.57 20.99 -4.48
C ARG A 101 -54.38 21.17 -5.42
N PRO A 102 -53.83 22.39 -5.54
CA PRO A 102 -52.64 22.60 -6.33
C PRO A 102 -51.49 21.74 -5.76
N PRO A 103 -50.64 21.15 -6.64
CA PRO A 103 -49.45 20.44 -6.25
C PRO A 103 -48.57 21.25 -5.31
N VAL A 104 -48.02 20.54 -4.34
CA VAL A 104 -46.94 21.06 -3.50
C VAL A 104 -45.78 20.09 -3.60
N LEU A 105 -44.63 20.58 -4.07
CA LEU A 105 -43.37 19.84 -3.96
C LEU A 105 -42.84 20.05 -2.55
N ARG A 106 -42.61 18.96 -1.83
CA ARG A 106 -41.94 18.96 -0.53
C ARG A 106 -40.51 18.49 -0.69
N SER A 107 -39.63 19.03 0.14
CA SER A 107 -38.24 18.63 0.24
C SER A 107 -37.83 18.47 1.70
N ARG A 108 -37.06 17.43 1.95
CA ARG A 108 -36.33 17.25 3.20
C ARG A 108 -34.83 17.16 2.92
N ARG A 109 -34.04 17.84 3.75
CA ARG A 109 -32.58 17.78 3.79
C ARG A 109 -32.11 17.13 5.10
N PRO A 110 -30.95 16.45 5.11
CA PRO A 110 -30.42 15.89 6.34
C PRO A 110 -30.12 17.00 7.37
N GLY A 111 -30.59 16.82 8.61
CA GLY A 111 -30.28 17.72 9.73
C GLY A 111 -30.88 19.14 9.66
N ALA A 112 -31.86 19.40 8.79
CA ALA A 112 -32.47 20.73 8.67
C ALA A 112 -33.26 21.16 9.93
N ARG A 113 -33.16 22.45 10.32
CA ARG A 113 -33.91 23.06 11.44
C ARG A 113 -35.42 23.02 11.22
N ASP A 114 -35.87 23.31 9.99
CA ASP A 114 -37.23 23.04 9.54
C ASP A 114 -37.23 21.69 8.80
N PRO A 115 -38.05 20.71 9.21
CA PRO A 115 -37.93 19.34 8.73
C PRO A 115 -38.34 19.20 7.26
N VAL A 116 -39.16 20.12 6.72
CA VAL A 116 -39.69 20.03 5.35
C VAL A 116 -39.89 21.43 4.73
N GLU A 117 -39.16 21.72 3.66
CA GLU A 117 -39.39 22.86 2.78
C GLU A 117 -40.49 22.54 1.75
N HIS A 118 -41.20 23.55 1.25
CA HIS A 118 -42.27 23.35 0.28
C HIS A 118 -42.37 24.45 -0.78
N TRP A 119 -42.77 24.06 -2.00
CA TRP A 119 -42.99 24.95 -3.14
C TRP A 119 -44.34 24.64 -3.78
N GLY A 120 -45.22 25.65 -3.83
CA GLY A 120 -46.58 25.51 -4.34
C GLY A 120 -46.74 26.06 -5.76
N ALA A 121 -47.69 25.49 -6.49
CA ALA A 121 -48.10 25.96 -7.81
C ALA A 121 -49.36 26.83 -7.76
N SER A 122 -49.56 27.65 -8.81
CA SER A 122 -50.83 28.34 -9.03
C SER A 122 -51.92 27.35 -9.45
N ALA A 123 -53.11 27.44 -8.85
CA ALA A 123 -54.24 26.54 -9.19
C ALA A 123 -54.86 26.82 -10.58
N GLN A 124 -54.48 27.90 -11.26
CA GLN A 124 -55.11 28.38 -12.49
C GLN A 124 -54.50 27.83 -13.80
N ILE A 125 -53.47 27.00 -13.70
CA ILE A 125 -52.73 26.44 -14.86
C ILE A 125 -52.87 24.92 -14.92
N GLU A 126 -52.51 24.28 -16.03
CA GLU A 126 -52.61 22.82 -16.19
C GLU A 126 -51.67 22.06 -15.23
N LEU A 127 -52.02 20.82 -14.86
CA LEU A 127 -51.27 20.00 -13.89
C LEU A 127 -49.78 19.87 -14.26
N SER A 128 -49.44 19.66 -15.54
CA SER A 128 -48.04 19.62 -15.99
C SER A 128 -47.28 20.92 -15.75
N GLN A 129 -47.94 22.07 -15.93
CA GLN A 129 -47.37 23.40 -15.67
C GLN A 129 -47.26 23.66 -14.17
N GLN A 130 -48.22 23.17 -13.37
CA GLN A 130 -48.18 23.24 -11.91
C GLN A 130 -46.95 22.48 -11.37
N LEU A 131 -46.75 21.23 -11.80
CA LEU A 131 -45.58 20.44 -11.41
C LEU A 131 -44.27 21.10 -11.87
N GLY A 132 -44.24 21.64 -13.09
CA GLY A 132 -43.11 22.41 -13.63
C GLY A 132 -42.77 23.65 -12.80
N GLN A 133 -43.79 24.38 -12.35
CA GLN A 133 -43.61 25.55 -11.50
C GLN A 133 -42.97 25.18 -10.16
N CYS A 134 -43.41 24.09 -9.52
CA CYS A 134 -42.83 23.59 -8.28
C CYS A 134 -41.35 23.22 -8.44
N VAL A 135 -41.01 22.46 -9.50
CA VAL A 135 -39.62 22.04 -9.77
C VAL A 135 -38.74 23.25 -10.08
N ALA A 136 -39.22 24.21 -10.89
CA ALA A 136 -38.47 25.42 -11.21
C ALA A 136 -38.19 26.27 -9.97
N GLN A 137 -39.15 26.38 -9.04
CA GLN A 137 -38.94 27.07 -7.76
C GLN A 137 -37.89 26.37 -6.89
N TRP A 138 -37.91 25.04 -6.81
CA TRP A 138 -36.88 24.27 -6.10
C TRP A 138 -35.48 24.45 -6.71
N LEU A 139 -35.34 24.30 -8.03
CA LEU A 139 -34.07 24.52 -8.73
C LEU A 139 -33.53 25.93 -8.49
N ALA A 140 -34.38 26.95 -8.57
CA ALA A 140 -34.01 28.33 -8.27
C ALA A 140 -33.57 28.50 -6.80
N ALA A 141 -34.30 27.91 -5.85
CA ALA A 141 -33.96 27.96 -4.43
C ALA A 141 -32.60 27.30 -4.11
N ARG A 142 -32.19 26.32 -4.92
CA ARG A 142 -30.89 25.64 -4.81
C ARG A 142 -29.79 26.23 -5.71
N ARG A 143 -30.10 27.29 -6.48
CA ARG A 143 -29.19 27.90 -7.47
C ARG A 143 -28.70 26.89 -8.53
N LEU A 144 -29.56 25.94 -8.90
CA LEU A 144 -29.29 24.95 -9.92
C LEU A 144 -29.77 25.46 -11.30
N PRO A 145 -29.13 25.02 -12.41
CA PRO A 145 -29.58 25.37 -13.76
C PRO A 145 -31.08 25.08 -13.99
N PRO A 146 -31.81 25.94 -14.71
CA PRO A 146 -33.21 25.68 -15.02
C PRO A 146 -33.36 24.57 -16.06
N VAL A 147 -34.53 23.94 -16.10
CA VAL A 147 -34.94 22.95 -17.12
C VAL A 147 -36.11 23.47 -17.94
N GLY A 148 -36.39 22.81 -19.07
CA GLY A 148 -37.56 23.11 -19.91
C GLY A 148 -38.89 22.86 -19.19
N PRO A 149 -40.05 23.03 -19.85
CA PRO A 149 -41.35 22.66 -19.28
C PRO A 149 -41.59 21.13 -19.36
N PHE A 150 -42.44 20.61 -18.48
CA PHE A 150 -42.96 19.24 -18.60
C PHE A 150 -43.76 19.06 -19.90
N PRO A 151 -43.87 17.83 -20.44
CA PRO A 151 -44.85 17.51 -21.46
C PRO A 151 -46.26 17.95 -21.02
N PRO A 152 -47.09 18.55 -21.89
CA PRO A 152 -48.43 19.02 -21.50
C PRO A 152 -49.37 17.84 -21.22
N PHE A 153 -49.99 17.84 -20.04
CA PHE A 153 -51.03 16.88 -19.67
C PHE A 153 -51.96 17.41 -18.56
N THR A 154 -53.17 16.87 -18.50
CA THR A 154 -54.19 17.16 -17.47
C THR A 154 -54.30 16.05 -16.42
N ALA A 155 -54.99 16.34 -15.31
CA ALA A 155 -55.27 15.35 -14.26
C ALA A 155 -56.14 14.18 -14.77
N ASP A 156 -57.07 14.44 -15.70
CA ASP A 156 -57.91 13.40 -16.31
C ASP A 156 -57.09 12.45 -17.21
N GLU A 157 -56.16 13.00 -18.01
CA GLU A 157 -55.28 12.21 -18.87
C GLU A 157 -54.32 11.34 -18.06
N LEU A 158 -53.84 11.84 -16.91
CA LEU A 158 -53.03 11.08 -15.96
C LEU A 158 -53.85 9.91 -15.36
N ARG A 159 -55.10 10.16 -14.93
CA ARG A 159 -56.01 9.12 -14.40
C ARG A 159 -56.36 8.07 -15.45
N GLU A 160 -56.62 8.48 -16.69
CA GLU A 160 -56.90 7.55 -17.79
C GLU A 160 -55.69 6.65 -18.10
N SER A 161 -54.48 7.21 -18.12
CA SER A 161 -53.24 6.44 -18.32
C SER A 161 -53.05 5.42 -17.19
N ALA A 162 -53.27 5.81 -15.93
CA ALA A 162 -53.19 4.92 -14.78
C ALA A 162 -54.24 3.79 -14.83
N ARG A 163 -55.48 4.10 -15.24
CA ARG A 163 -56.55 3.09 -15.41
C ARG A 163 -56.15 2.04 -16.44
N ARG A 164 -55.57 2.45 -17.57
CA ARG A 164 -55.08 1.52 -18.60
C ARG A 164 -53.92 0.66 -18.10
N LEU A 165 -53.01 1.22 -17.30
CA LEU A 165 -51.91 0.46 -16.69
C LEU A 165 -52.42 -0.56 -15.67
N ALA A 166 -53.43 -0.21 -14.87
CA ALA A 166 -54.07 -1.16 -13.95
C ALA A 166 -54.70 -2.34 -14.69
N MET A 167 -55.43 -2.06 -15.78
CA MET A 167 -55.97 -3.11 -16.65
C MET A 167 -54.86 -3.95 -17.30
N ALA A 168 -53.75 -3.32 -17.70
CA ALA A 168 -52.62 -4.02 -18.29
C ALA A 168 -51.95 -4.95 -17.27
N ASP A 169 -51.76 -4.52 -16.03
CA ASP A 169 -51.18 -5.35 -14.95
C ASP A 169 -52.08 -6.55 -14.65
N ASP A 170 -53.40 -6.35 -14.52
CA ASP A 170 -54.36 -7.44 -14.34
C ASP A 170 -54.27 -8.48 -15.47
N LEU A 171 -54.17 -8.03 -16.72
CA LEU A 171 -54.02 -8.91 -17.89
C LEU A 171 -52.66 -9.63 -17.92
N ILE A 172 -51.57 -8.96 -17.52
CA ILE A 172 -50.23 -9.56 -17.41
C ILE A 172 -50.21 -10.62 -16.32
N VAL A 173 -50.83 -10.36 -15.17
CA VAL A 173 -50.97 -11.32 -14.06
C VAL A 173 -51.80 -12.53 -14.47
N GLN A 174 -52.89 -12.33 -15.21
CA GLN A 174 -53.74 -13.41 -15.73
C GLN A 174 -53.09 -14.21 -16.86
N GLY A 175 -52.21 -13.59 -17.66
CA GLY A 175 -51.56 -14.18 -18.84
C GLY A 175 -50.19 -14.82 -18.60
N ARG A 176 -49.81 -15.09 -17.35
CA ARG A 176 -48.47 -15.58 -16.94
C ARG A 176 -47.95 -16.84 -17.67
N GLU A 177 -48.80 -17.59 -18.36
CA GLU A 177 -48.38 -18.76 -19.16
C GLU A 177 -47.79 -18.42 -20.54
N LEU A 178 -47.93 -17.18 -21.05
CA LEU A 178 -47.53 -16.83 -22.44
C LEU A 178 -46.35 -15.85 -22.58
N GLY A 179 -45.91 -15.21 -21.49
CA GLY A 179 -44.64 -14.44 -21.46
C GLY A 179 -44.48 -13.28 -22.45
N ILE A 180 -45.56 -12.77 -23.06
CA ILE A 180 -45.52 -11.70 -24.08
C ILE A 180 -46.61 -10.67 -23.77
N VAL A 181 -46.28 -9.38 -23.69
CA VAL A 181 -47.26 -8.30 -23.57
C VAL A 181 -48.13 -8.25 -24.85
N PRO A 182 -49.47 -8.40 -24.77
CA PRO A 182 -50.34 -8.26 -25.94
C PRO A 182 -50.09 -6.97 -26.72
N ARG A 183 -50.00 -7.04 -28.05
CA ARG A 183 -49.79 -5.85 -28.92
C ARG A 183 -50.80 -4.72 -28.67
N SER A 184 -52.02 -5.06 -28.26
CA SER A 184 -53.06 -4.10 -27.87
C SER A 184 -52.68 -3.24 -26.66
N LEU A 185 -51.85 -3.76 -25.74
CA LEU A 185 -51.35 -3.02 -24.57
C LEU A 185 -50.14 -2.14 -24.90
N THR A 186 -49.44 -2.39 -26.01
CA THR A 186 -48.32 -1.56 -26.49
C THR A 186 -48.76 -0.31 -27.28
N GLN A 187 -50.07 -0.06 -27.40
CA GLN A 187 -50.62 1.17 -28.00
C GLN A 187 -50.78 2.25 -26.91
N PRO A 188 -49.88 3.24 -26.82
CA PRO A 188 -49.95 4.22 -25.76
C PRO A 188 -51.13 5.19 -25.91
N PRO A 189 -51.61 5.80 -24.82
CA PRO A 189 -52.55 6.91 -24.89
C PRO A 189 -51.97 8.10 -25.68
N ALA A 190 -52.83 8.94 -26.26
CA ALA A 190 -52.41 10.09 -27.08
C ALA A 190 -51.59 11.12 -26.29
N ARG A 191 -51.79 11.18 -24.97
CA ARG A 191 -51.10 12.05 -24.01
C ARG A 191 -50.35 11.17 -23.03
N LEU A 192 -49.15 11.58 -22.61
CA LEU A 192 -48.20 10.78 -21.82
C LEU A 192 -47.77 9.43 -22.46
N PRO A 193 -47.52 9.34 -23.78
CA PRO A 193 -47.28 8.05 -24.40
C PRO A 193 -45.96 7.40 -23.93
N VAL A 194 -44.90 8.18 -23.75
CA VAL A 194 -43.60 7.68 -23.27
C VAL A 194 -43.66 7.25 -21.80
N PRO A 195 -44.16 8.08 -20.85
CA PRO A 195 -44.33 7.65 -19.46
C PRO A 195 -45.20 6.41 -19.30
N PHE A 196 -46.29 6.28 -20.07
CA PHE A 196 -47.12 5.08 -20.07
C PHE A 196 -46.32 3.83 -20.48
N LEU A 197 -45.55 3.90 -21.58
CA LEU A 197 -44.74 2.78 -22.04
C LEU A 197 -43.61 2.43 -21.06
N ARG A 198 -43.00 3.43 -20.40
CA ARG A 198 -41.98 3.21 -19.36
C ARG A 198 -42.55 2.42 -18.17
N VAL A 199 -43.72 2.81 -17.65
CA VAL A 199 -44.37 2.08 -16.55
C VAL A 199 -44.86 0.69 -17.01
N LEU A 200 -45.33 0.55 -18.25
CA LEU A 200 -45.70 -0.75 -18.81
C LEU A 200 -44.49 -1.70 -18.92
N ALA A 201 -43.31 -1.17 -19.29
CA ALA A 201 -42.07 -1.93 -19.32
C ALA A 201 -41.68 -2.45 -17.93
N GLU A 202 -41.86 -1.63 -16.89
CA GLU A 202 -41.63 -2.02 -15.50
C GLU A 202 -42.58 -3.15 -15.05
N LEU A 203 -43.88 -3.02 -15.35
CA LEU A 203 -44.91 -4.02 -14.97
C LEU A 203 -44.69 -5.38 -15.66
N SER A 204 -44.19 -5.38 -16.90
CA SER A 204 -44.00 -6.60 -17.70
C SER A 204 -42.71 -7.37 -17.40
N ARG A 205 -41.77 -6.79 -16.63
CA ARG A 205 -40.52 -7.40 -16.10
C ARG A 205 -39.52 -8.02 -17.09
N ASP A 206 -39.81 -8.17 -18.38
CA ASP A 206 -38.87 -8.76 -19.37
C ASP A 206 -39.04 -8.25 -20.83
N ASP A 207 -39.91 -7.28 -21.09
CA ASP A 207 -40.30 -6.88 -22.47
C ASP A 207 -39.60 -5.60 -23.00
N ALA A 208 -38.49 -5.20 -22.38
CA ALA A 208 -37.71 -4.02 -22.80
C ALA A 208 -37.31 -4.07 -24.29
N ARG A 209 -37.04 -5.28 -24.82
CA ARG A 209 -36.74 -5.50 -26.25
C ARG A 209 -37.90 -5.15 -27.19
N THR A 210 -39.14 -5.17 -26.68
CA THR A 210 -40.36 -4.88 -27.43
C THR A 210 -40.81 -3.42 -27.21
N ILE A 211 -40.71 -2.92 -25.98
CA ILE A 211 -41.23 -1.61 -25.57
C ILE A 211 -40.25 -0.47 -25.84
N ASP A 212 -38.94 -0.62 -25.58
CA ASP A 212 -37.95 0.44 -25.81
C ASP A 212 -37.88 0.88 -27.29
N PRO A 213 -37.98 -0.01 -28.30
CA PRO A 213 -38.11 0.41 -29.69
C PRO A 213 -39.36 1.25 -29.98
N ALA A 214 -40.47 1.02 -29.27
CA ALA A 214 -41.67 1.84 -29.41
C ALA A 214 -41.47 3.23 -28.78
N ILE A 215 -40.80 3.31 -27.63
CA ILE A 215 -40.38 4.59 -27.03
C ILE A 215 -39.47 5.36 -27.99
N LEU A 216 -38.45 4.72 -28.58
CA LEU A 216 -37.52 5.36 -29.52
C LEU A 216 -38.17 5.82 -30.84
N LYS A 217 -39.33 5.29 -31.22
CA LYS A 217 -40.11 5.80 -32.35
C LYS A 217 -40.82 7.12 -32.01
N LEU A 218 -41.21 7.29 -30.75
CA LEU A 218 -41.90 8.48 -30.24
C LEU A 218 -40.90 9.57 -29.83
N ASP A 219 -39.83 9.19 -29.15
CA ASP A 219 -38.70 10.03 -28.76
C ASP A 219 -37.37 9.31 -29.09
N PRO A 220 -36.79 9.57 -30.26
CA PRO A 220 -35.51 8.98 -30.67
C PRO A 220 -34.33 9.32 -29.76
N THR A 221 -34.47 10.36 -28.95
CA THR A 221 -33.41 10.85 -28.05
C THR A 221 -33.58 10.36 -26.62
N HIS A 222 -34.62 9.56 -26.33
CA HIS A 222 -34.96 9.14 -24.98
C HIS A 222 -33.80 8.42 -24.26
N PRO A 223 -33.25 8.98 -23.16
CA PRO A 223 -32.03 8.47 -22.53
C PRO A 223 -32.08 7.00 -22.11
N VAL A 224 -33.16 6.60 -21.42
CA VAL A 224 -33.27 5.24 -20.87
C VAL A 224 -33.40 4.19 -21.97
N ALA A 225 -34.36 4.36 -22.89
CA ALA A 225 -34.55 3.48 -24.03
C ALA A 225 -33.30 3.36 -24.94
N ARG A 226 -32.55 4.46 -25.14
CA ARG A 226 -31.27 4.41 -25.87
C ARG A 226 -30.22 3.58 -25.14
N ARG A 227 -30.11 3.75 -23.82
CA ARG A 227 -29.21 2.94 -22.99
C ARG A 227 -29.59 1.46 -23.04
N ASN A 228 -30.87 1.13 -22.90
CA ASN A 228 -31.33 -0.25 -22.91
C ASN A 228 -31.11 -0.91 -24.28
N ARG A 229 -31.38 -0.19 -25.37
CA ARG A 229 -31.02 -0.64 -26.73
C ARG A 229 -29.52 -0.91 -26.86
N TYR A 230 -28.68 -0.03 -26.32
CA TYR A 230 -27.23 -0.23 -26.30
C TYR A 230 -26.84 -1.50 -25.56
N VAL A 231 -27.36 -1.72 -24.34
CA VAL A 231 -27.05 -2.92 -23.53
C VAL A 231 -27.53 -4.21 -24.20
N ALA A 232 -28.71 -4.19 -24.83
CA ALA A 232 -29.20 -5.32 -25.61
C ALA A 232 -28.30 -5.61 -26.83
N GLY A 233 -27.81 -4.56 -27.50
CA GLY A 233 -26.87 -4.65 -28.61
C GLY A 233 -25.48 -5.16 -28.21
N LEU A 234 -25.00 -4.81 -27.01
CA LEU A 234 -23.74 -5.36 -26.49
C LEU A 234 -23.81 -6.87 -26.28
N SER A 235 -24.93 -7.37 -25.76
CA SER A 235 -25.12 -8.80 -25.47
C SER A 235 -25.15 -9.66 -26.74
N SER A 236 -25.50 -9.06 -27.88
CA SER A 236 -25.53 -9.68 -29.21
C SER A 236 -24.26 -9.47 -30.02
N GLY A 237 -23.36 -8.56 -29.59
CA GLY A 237 -22.16 -8.17 -30.35
C GLY A 237 -22.42 -7.15 -31.46
N ASP A 238 -23.63 -6.58 -31.54
CA ASP A 238 -24.09 -5.73 -32.64
C ASP A 238 -23.67 -4.24 -32.49
N VAL A 239 -23.14 -3.84 -31.33
CA VAL A 239 -22.88 -2.44 -30.99
C VAL A 239 -21.48 -2.23 -30.38
N ASP A 240 -20.76 -1.21 -30.88
CA ASP A 240 -19.49 -0.76 -30.30
C ASP A 240 -19.72 -0.09 -28.93
N ARG A 241 -18.88 -0.41 -27.94
CA ARG A 241 -18.98 0.13 -26.57
C ARG A 241 -18.91 1.65 -26.49
N ARG A 242 -18.32 2.35 -27.47
CA ARG A 242 -18.24 3.82 -27.53
C ARG A 242 -19.58 4.46 -27.88
N ALA A 243 -20.55 3.70 -28.39
CA ALA A 243 -21.86 4.21 -28.77
C ALA A 243 -22.65 4.80 -27.59
N ILE A 244 -22.26 4.50 -26.35
CA ILE A 244 -22.84 5.08 -25.13
C ILE A 244 -22.31 6.47 -24.78
N LEU A 245 -21.14 6.88 -25.29
CA LEU A 245 -20.50 8.15 -24.93
C LEU A 245 -21.32 9.39 -25.31
N PRO A 246 -21.98 9.46 -26.48
CA PRO A 246 -22.87 10.57 -26.80
C PRO A 246 -24.03 10.70 -25.82
N LEU A 247 -24.57 9.57 -25.32
CA LEU A 247 -25.62 9.59 -24.32
C LEU A 247 -25.11 10.14 -22.98
N ILE A 248 -23.89 9.77 -22.57
CA ILE A 248 -23.24 10.31 -21.38
C ILE A 248 -23.05 11.82 -21.49
N ALA A 249 -22.64 12.33 -22.65
CA ALA A 249 -22.49 13.77 -22.86
C ALA A 249 -23.83 14.53 -22.72
N GLU A 250 -24.93 13.92 -23.15
CA GLU A 250 -26.29 14.49 -23.10
C GLU A 250 -26.94 14.37 -21.71
N ALA A 251 -26.66 13.30 -20.99
CA ALA A 251 -27.24 13.00 -19.67
C ALA A 251 -26.12 12.66 -18.65
N PRO A 252 -25.24 13.61 -18.32
CA PRO A 252 -24.01 13.32 -17.56
C PRO A 252 -24.23 12.95 -16.09
N MET A 253 -25.43 13.24 -15.57
CA MET A 253 -25.84 12.89 -14.21
C MET A 253 -26.72 11.64 -14.17
N TYR A 254 -26.90 10.97 -15.32
CA TYR A 254 -27.55 9.69 -15.40
C TYR A 254 -26.52 8.57 -15.26
N ALA A 255 -26.55 7.85 -14.14
CA ALA A 255 -25.49 6.94 -13.75
C ALA A 255 -25.43 5.62 -14.53
N LYS A 256 -26.57 5.07 -14.99
CA LYS A 256 -26.61 3.77 -15.71
C LYS A 256 -25.79 3.76 -17.02
N PRO A 257 -25.79 4.83 -17.85
CA PRO A 257 -24.86 4.94 -18.97
C PRO A 257 -23.39 4.80 -18.57
N HIS A 258 -22.97 5.45 -17.48
CA HIS A 258 -21.60 5.31 -16.95
C HIS A 258 -21.30 3.89 -16.47
N LEU A 259 -22.24 3.27 -15.74
CA LEU A 259 -22.13 1.88 -15.29
C LEU A 259 -21.94 0.91 -16.47
N SER A 260 -22.54 1.24 -17.62
CA SER A 260 -22.51 0.42 -18.84
C SER A 260 -21.18 0.53 -19.62
N VAL A 261 -20.23 1.35 -19.16
CA VAL A 261 -18.84 1.41 -19.66
C VAL A 261 -17.99 0.39 -18.88
N TRP A 262 -18.21 -0.91 -19.13
CA TRP A 262 -17.59 -2.03 -18.41
C TRP A 262 -17.06 -3.13 -19.37
N GLY A 263 -15.99 -3.84 -18.98
CA GLY A 263 -15.47 -5.05 -19.64
C GLY A 263 -14.10 -4.87 -20.34
N GLU A 264 -13.74 -5.80 -21.27
CA GLU A 264 -12.49 -5.76 -22.06
C GLU A 264 -12.11 -4.37 -22.63
N PRO A 265 -10.82 -4.02 -22.66
CA PRO A 265 -10.36 -2.74 -23.19
C PRO A 265 -10.82 -2.52 -24.63
N PHE A 266 -11.12 -1.26 -24.98
CA PHE A 266 -11.41 -0.88 -26.37
C PHE A 266 -10.27 -1.33 -27.30
N ALA A 267 -10.59 -1.64 -28.56
CA ALA A 267 -9.62 -2.07 -29.57
C ALA A 267 -8.35 -1.19 -29.57
N ALA A 268 -7.20 -1.86 -29.68
CA ALA A 268 -5.86 -1.29 -29.46
C ALA A 268 -5.49 -0.14 -30.40
N ASP A 269 -6.21 0.03 -31.51
CA ASP A 269 -5.96 1.06 -32.51
C ASP A 269 -6.44 2.46 -32.08
N ARG A 270 -7.29 2.56 -31.03
CA ARG A 270 -7.75 3.83 -30.44
C ARG A 270 -8.02 3.70 -28.93
N PRO A 271 -6.96 3.61 -28.10
CA PRO A 271 -7.13 3.50 -26.65
C PRO A 271 -7.72 4.78 -26.07
N LEU A 272 -8.71 4.64 -25.20
CA LEU A 272 -9.15 5.70 -24.29
C LEU A 272 -8.69 5.29 -22.88
N GLU A 273 -7.47 5.69 -22.52
CA GLU A 273 -6.89 5.35 -21.23
C GLU A 273 -7.78 5.83 -20.06
N ASN A 274 -7.87 5.03 -19.00
CA ASN A 274 -8.54 5.36 -17.73
C ASN A 274 -10.06 5.60 -17.75
N MET A 275 -10.76 5.24 -18.82
CA MET A 275 -12.24 5.33 -18.87
C MET A 275 -12.94 4.44 -17.83
N GLY A 276 -12.39 3.26 -17.53
CA GLY A 276 -12.99 2.33 -16.56
C GLY A 276 -13.07 2.94 -15.16
N VAL A 277 -11.93 3.38 -14.61
CA VAL A 277 -11.86 4.08 -13.30
C VAL A 277 -12.74 5.33 -13.31
N ARG A 278 -12.68 6.14 -14.39
CA ARG A 278 -13.46 7.38 -14.51
C ARG A 278 -14.96 7.12 -14.48
N HIS A 279 -15.47 6.27 -15.38
CA HIS A 279 -16.91 6.07 -15.53
C HIS A 279 -17.49 5.23 -14.40
N GLN A 280 -16.79 4.18 -13.94
CA GLN A 280 -17.27 3.39 -12.81
C GLN A 280 -17.23 4.20 -11.50
N GLY A 281 -16.23 5.06 -11.31
CA GLY A 281 -16.21 6.02 -10.21
C GLY A 281 -17.40 6.97 -10.23
N ILE A 282 -17.72 7.56 -11.39
CA ILE A 282 -18.92 8.41 -11.54
C ILE A 282 -20.19 7.62 -11.25
N ALA A 283 -20.33 6.42 -11.80
CA ALA A 283 -21.51 5.57 -11.58
C ALA A 283 -21.69 5.26 -10.08
N ALA A 284 -20.61 4.89 -9.39
CA ALA A 284 -20.62 4.59 -7.96
C ALA A 284 -20.95 5.83 -7.11
N SER A 285 -20.47 7.02 -7.48
CA SER A 285 -20.82 8.27 -6.80
C SER A 285 -22.27 8.71 -7.05
N LEU A 286 -22.81 8.50 -8.25
CA LEU A 286 -24.20 8.88 -8.56
C LEU A 286 -25.22 7.88 -7.99
N MET A 287 -24.84 6.60 -7.86
CA MET A 287 -25.67 5.51 -7.30
C MET A 287 -24.93 4.73 -6.20
N PRO A 288 -24.63 5.35 -5.04
CA PRO A 288 -23.82 4.73 -3.99
C PRO A 288 -24.51 3.56 -3.27
N ALA A 289 -25.83 3.40 -3.43
CA ALA A 289 -26.58 2.24 -2.95
C ALA A 289 -26.68 1.10 -3.98
N ASN A 290 -26.18 1.28 -5.20
CA ASN A 290 -26.16 0.20 -6.19
C ASN A 290 -24.92 -0.70 -5.95
N PRO A 291 -25.10 -1.97 -5.56
CA PRO A 291 -23.98 -2.84 -5.21
C PRO A 291 -23.06 -3.13 -6.40
N TYR A 292 -23.62 -3.21 -7.61
CA TYR A 292 -22.84 -3.42 -8.83
C TYR A 292 -21.99 -2.19 -9.16
N ALA A 293 -22.51 -0.97 -9.03
CA ALA A 293 -21.71 0.24 -9.27
C ALA A 293 -20.50 0.32 -8.31
N CYS A 294 -20.73 0.04 -7.02
CA CYS A 294 -19.66 0.03 -6.01
C CYS A 294 -18.62 -1.07 -6.27
N HIS A 295 -19.07 -2.32 -6.50
CA HIS A 295 -18.18 -3.45 -6.77
C HIS A 295 -17.42 -3.27 -8.09
N ASN A 296 -18.08 -2.74 -9.11
CA ASN A 296 -17.46 -2.43 -10.38
C ASN A 296 -16.32 -1.43 -10.22
N TYR A 297 -16.57 -0.32 -9.52
CA TYR A 297 -15.53 0.66 -9.26
C TYR A 297 -14.38 0.05 -8.43
N SER A 298 -14.69 -0.79 -7.44
CA SER A 298 -13.70 -1.53 -6.67
C SER A 298 -12.76 -2.37 -7.56
N LEU A 299 -13.29 -3.08 -8.56
CA LEU A 299 -12.46 -3.85 -9.51
C LEU A 299 -11.57 -2.95 -10.35
N GLN A 300 -12.10 -1.83 -10.87
CA GLN A 300 -11.31 -0.88 -11.66
C GLN A 300 -10.19 -0.23 -10.82
N LEU A 301 -10.45 0.06 -9.55
CA LEU A 301 -9.45 0.56 -8.61
C LEU A 301 -8.33 -0.45 -8.36
N ALA A 302 -8.67 -1.73 -8.27
CA ALA A 302 -7.68 -2.78 -8.10
C ALA A 302 -6.78 -2.95 -9.33
N ASP A 303 -7.32 -2.82 -10.54
CA ASP A 303 -6.56 -2.91 -11.79
C ASP A 303 -5.51 -1.79 -11.93
N VAL A 304 -5.68 -0.68 -11.18
CA VAL A 304 -4.73 0.44 -11.10
C VAL A 304 -4.00 0.51 -9.76
N ASP A 305 -3.93 -0.60 -9.03
CA ASP A 305 -3.23 -0.76 -7.75
C ASP A 305 -3.71 0.13 -6.58
N ARG A 306 -4.93 0.68 -6.65
CA ARG A 306 -5.61 1.40 -5.55
C ARG A 306 -6.35 0.43 -4.63
N ARG A 307 -5.60 -0.47 -4.00
CA ARG A 307 -6.11 -1.70 -3.37
C ARG A 307 -6.92 -1.48 -2.10
N GLU A 308 -6.61 -0.47 -1.29
CA GLU A 308 -7.33 -0.18 -0.04
C GLU A 308 -8.61 0.61 -0.33
N GLU A 309 -8.58 1.56 -1.28
CA GLU A 309 -9.83 2.13 -1.82
C GLU A 309 -10.71 1.04 -2.46
N SER A 310 -10.13 0.13 -3.23
CA SER A 310 -10.83 -1.03 -3.78
C SER A 310 -11.51 -1.86 -2.68
N TYR A 311 -10.81 -2.13 -1.58
CA TYR A 311 -11.40 -2.81 -0.41
C TYR A 311 -12.61 -2.05 0.15
N ARG A 312 -12.50 -0.73 0.38
CA ARG A 312 -13.60 0.08 0.94
C ARG A 312 -14.83 0.11 0.03
N TRP A 313 -14.63 0.21 -1.29
CA TRP A 313 -15.73 0.15 -2.26
C TRP A 313 -16.35 -1.25 -2.40
N ALA A 314 -15.57 -2.32 -2.26
CA ALA A 314 -16.10 -3.68 -2.17
C ALA A 314 -16.92 -3.87 -0.89
N ASP A 315 -16.41 -3.39 0.25
CA ASP A 315 -17.11 -3.49 1.53
C ASP A 315 -18.43 -2.73 1.49
N ARG A 316 -18.44 -1.54 0.88
CA ARG A 316 -19.68 -0.79 0.61
C ARG A 316 -20.68 -1.57 -0.23
N ALA A 317 -20.23 -2.32 -1.23
CA ALA A 317 -21.12 -3.20 -2.00
C ALA A 317 -21.73 -4.30 -1.12
N THR A 318 -21.00 -4.81 -0.11
CA THR A 318 -21.55 -5.77 0.87
C THR A 318 -22.55 -5.14 1.83
N VAL A 319 -22.40 -3.86 2.19
CA VAL A 319 -23.39 -3.12 2.98
C VAL A 319 -24.67 -2.91 2.17
N ALA A 320 -24.54 -2.52 0.89
CA ALA A 320 -25.68 -2.33 -0.01
C ALA A 320 -26.42 -3.65 -0.33
N ALA A 321 -25.69 -4.76 -0.46
CA ALA A 321 -26.24 -6.09 -0.69
C ALA A 321 -25.45 -7.17 0.07
N PRO A 322 -25.84 -7.52 1.31
CA PRO A 322 -25.13 -8.50 2.14
C PRO A 322 -25.00 -9.89 1.52
N GLN A 323 -25.86 -10.26 0.58
CA GLN A 323 -25.83 -11.50 -0.17
C GLN A 323 -24.88 -11.50 -1.37
N PHE A 324 -24.23 -10.38 -1.68
CA PHE A 324 -23.39 -10.26 -2.86
C PHE A 324 -22.04 -10.95 -2.66
N GLY A 325 -21.98 -12.26 -2.92
CA GLY A 325 -20.82 -13.10 -2.64
C GLY A 325 -19.52 -12.63 -3.29
N ALA A 326 -19.57 -12.12 -4.53
CA ALA A 326 -18.39 -11.62 -5.23
C ALA A 326 -17.68 -10.47 -4.49
N ALA A 327 -18.46 -9.52 -3.94
CA ALA A 327 -17.92 -8.41 -3.17
C ALA A 327 -17.23 -8.88 -1.87
N HIS A 328 -17.82 -9.85 -1.16
CA HIS A 328 -17.20 -10.47 0.02
C HIS A 328 -15.87 -11.15 -0.29
N LEU A 329 -15.81 -11.91 -1.39
CA LEU A 329 -14.57 -12.57 -1.84
C LEU A 329 -13.50 -11.53 -2.21
N ASP A 330 -13.89 -10.44 -2.86
CA ASP A 330 -12.95 -9.39 -3.26
C ASP A 330 -12.44 -8.58 -2.06
N CYS A 331 -13.24 -8.32 -1.02
CA CYS A 331 -12.73 -7.75 0.24
C CYS A 331 -11.52 -8.56 0.76
N VAL A 332 -11.64 -9.89 0.81
CA VAL A 332 -10.55 -10.77 1.25
C VAL A 332 -9.36 -10.72 0.29
N ARG A 333 -9.60 -10.78 -1.03
CA ARG A 333 -8.53 -10.70 -2.04
C ARG A 333 -7.75 -9.39 -1.95
N ARG A 334 -8.42 -8.26 -1.74
CA ARG A 334 -7.76 -6.96 -1.60
C ARG A 334 -6.92 -6.89 -0.34
N LEU A 335 -7.44 -7.32 0.81
CA LEU A 335 -6.64 -7.35 2.05
C LEU A 335 -5.37 -8.20 1.94
N ARG A 336 -5.41 -9.31 1.19
CA ARG A 336 -4.22 -10.12 0.90
C ARG A 336 -3.20 -9.33 0.08
N GLN A 337 -3.64 -8.60 -0.94
CA GLN A 337 -2.77 -7.78 -1.79
C GLN A 337 -2.23 -6.52 -1.10
N VAL A 338 -2.82 -6.14 0.03
CA VAL A 338 -2.47 -4.95 0.79
C VAL A 338 -1.36 -5.24 1.83
N GLY A 339 -0.94 -6.50 1.96
CA GLY A 339 0.09 -6.90 2.93
C GLY A 339 -0.44 -6.84 4.36
N ARG A 340 -1.68 -7.26 4.62
CA ARG A 340 -2.21 -7.36 5.99
C ARG A 340 -2.61 -8.81 6.26
N PRO A 341 -1.65 -9.75 6.29
CA PRO A 341 -1.94 -11.18 6.31
C PRO A 341 -2.76 -11.58 7.55
N GLY A 342 -2.51 -10.95 8.70
CA GLY A 342 -3.28 -11.18 9.93
C GLY A 342 -4.74 -10.76 9.81
N GLN A 343 -4.99 -9.53 9.37
CA GLN A 343 -6.34 -9.07 9.10
C GLN A 343 -7.02 -9.86 7.96
N ALA A 344 -6.30 -10.15 6.87
CA ALA A 344 -6.83 -10.93 5.75
C ALA A 344 -7.24 -12.34 6.21
N PHE A 345 -6.47 -12.95 7.10
CA PHE A 345 -6.83 -14.22 7.74
C PHE A 345 -8.13 -14.09 8.54
N ALA A 346 -8.24 -13.09 9.43
CA ALA A 346 -9.43 -12.87 10.24
C ALA A 346 -10.69 -12.60 9.39
N GLU A 347 -10.56 -11.75 8.37
CA GLU A 347 -11.66 -11.40 7.44
C GLU A 347 -12.06 -12.57 6.56
N ALA A 348 -11.11 -13.42 6.15
CA ALA A 348 -11.43 -14.67 5.47
C ALA A 348 -12.25 -15.61 6.38
N GLN A 349 -11.85 -15.78 7.64
CA GLN A 349 -12.60 -16.60 8.60
C GLN A 349 -14.02 -16.08 8.84
N TYR A 350 -14.23 -14.77 8.79
CA TYR A 350 -15.55 -14.15 8.94
C TYR A 350 -16.37 -14.23 7.64
N ARG A 351 -15.90 -13.59 6.56
CA ARG A 351 -16.67 -13.41 5.31
C ARG A 351 -16.80 -14.66 4.47
N CYS A 352 -15.72 -15.44 4.32
CA CYS A 352 -15.79 -16.67 3.52
C CYS A 352 -16.67 -17.70 4.22
N ARG A 353 -16.68 -17.73 5.56
CA ARG A 353 -17.53 -18.65 6.32
C ARG A 353 -19.00 -18.26 6.27
N GLU A 354 -19.31 -16.97 6.29
CA GLU A 354 -20.67 -16.47 6.02
C GLU A 354 -21.19 -16.94 4.63
N ILE A 355 -20.36 -16.93 3.58
CA ILE A 355 -20.72 -17.48 2.27
C ILE A 355 -21.00 -18.98 2.36
N LEU A 356 -20.15 -19.74 3.04
CA LEU A 356 -20.30 -21.20 3.20
C LEU A 356 -21.56 -21.55 4.01
N ASP A 357 -21.85 -20.81 5.07
CA ASP A 357 -23.04 -21.01 5.90
C ASP A 357 -24.32 -20.70 5.10
N ARG A 358 -24.31 -19.65 4.28
CA ARG A 358 -25.42 -19.33 3.35
C ARG A 358 -25.60 -20.38 2.27
N ALA A 359 -24.50 -20.90 1.72
CA ALA A 359 -24.54 -21.98 0.73
C ALA A 359 -25.22 -23.22 1.33
N THR A 360 -24.80 -23.60 2.54
CA THR A 360 -25.37 -24.73 3.30
C THR A 360 -26.86 -24.51 3.59
N ALA A 361 -27.26 -23.27 3.86
CA ALA A 361 -28.66 -22.89 4.08
C ALA A 361 -29.50 -22.73 2.79
N GLY A 362 -28.93 -22.94 1.59
CA GLY A 362 -29.62 -22.75 0.31
C GLY A 362 -29.99 -21.29 0.01
N LYS A 363 -29.27 -20.33 0.59
CA LYS A 363 -29.57 -18.88 0.49
C LYS A 363 -28.72 -18.14 -0.56
N LEU A 364 -27.90 -18.85 -1.34
CA LEU A 364 -27.18 -18.28 -2.47
C LEU A 364 -27.97 -18.45 -3.77
N SER A 365 -27.76 -17.54 -4.73
CA SER A 365 -28.40 -17.67 -6.04
C SER A 365 -27.84 -18.88 -6.78
N GLY A 366 -28.65 -19.53 -7.63
CA GLY A 366 -28.19 -20.66 -8.45
C GLY A 366 -27.06 -20.29 -9.43
N ASN A 367 -26.92 -19.00 -9.77
CA ASN A 367 -25.86 -18.48 -10.62
C ASN A 367 -24.51 -18.32 -9.87
N ASP A 368 -24.52 -18.35 -8.53
CA ASP A 368 -23.33 -18.17 -7.68
C ASP A 368 -22.71 -19.50 -7.21
N TRP A 369 -22.93 -20.60 -7.95
CA TRP A 369 -22.47 -21.93 -7.56
C TRP A 369 -20.95 -22.03 -7.31
N GLN A 370 -20.15 -21.15 -7.93
CA GLN A 370 -18.69 -21.09 -7.74
C GLN A 370 -18.27 -20.42 -6.43
N ALA A 371 -19.12 -19.55 -5.87
CA ALA A 371 -18.77 -18.70 -4.73
C ALA A 371 -18.35 -19.50 -3.47
N PRO A 372 -19.04 -20.60 -3.08
CA PRO A 372 -18.62 -21.43 -1.95
C PRO A 372 -17.24 -22.07 -2.15
N HIS A 373 -16.94 -22.54 -3.36
CA HIS A 373 -15.63 -23.14 -3.68
C HIS A 373 -14.51 -22.09 -3.67
N HIS A 374 -14.76 -20.90 -4.23
CA HIS A 374 -13.83 -19.78 -4.13
C HIS A 374 -13.61 -19.33 -2.69
N ALA A 375 -14.68 -19.28 -1.87
CA ALA A 375 -14.59 -18.95 -0.45
C ALA A 375 -13.69 -19.93 0.30
N ALA A 376 -13.88 -21.24 0.09
CA ALA A 376 -13.07 -22.26 0.74
C ALA A 376 -11.59 -22.27 0.25
N LEU A 377 -11.35 -22.04 -1.06
CA LEU A 377 -9.99 -21.86 -1.57
C LEU A 377 -9.32 -20.60 -1.00
N LEU A 378 -10.05 -19.50 -0.82
CA LEU A 378 -9.49 -18.31 -0.19
C LEU A 378 -9.10 -18.56 1.27
N ILE A 379 -9.86 -19.38 2.00
CA ILE A 379 -9.46 -19.82 3.35
C ILE A 379 -8.13 -20.59 3.28
N ALA A 380 -7.97 -21.54 2.35
CA ALA A 380 -6.68 -22.22 2.16
C ALA A 380 -5.54 -21.25 1.79
N PHE A 381 -5.84 -20.22 0.99
CA PHE A 381 -4.83 -19.27 0.51
C PHE A 381 -4.32 -18.37 1.64
N VAL A 382 -5.19 -17.90 2.54
CA VAL A 382 -4.74 -17.12 3.70
C VAL A 382 -3.96 -17.95 4.71
N HIS A 383 -4.17 -19.28 4.78
CA HIS A 383 -3.32 -20.17 5.57
C HIS A 383 -1.91 -20.24 4.98
N LEU A 384 -1.78 -20.33 3.64
CA LEU A 384 -0.48 -20.29 2.99
C LEU A 384 0.22 -18.94 3.19
N ASP A 385 -0.51 -17.82 3.10
CA ASP A 385 0.06 -16.48 3.26
C ASP A 385 0.72 -16.28 4.63
N VAL A 386 0.19 -16.93 5.69
CA VAL A 386 0.77 -16.93 7.05
C VAL A 386 1.74 -18.10 7.30
N GLY A 387 2.10 -18.86 6.26
CA GLY A 387 3.11 -19.93 6.29
C GLY A 387 2.61 -21.33 6.69
N ARG A 388 1.30 -21.52 6.86
CA ARG A 388 0.68 -22.81 7.26
C ARG A 388 0.47 -23.74 6.06
N ILE A 389 1.56 -24.10 5.37
CA ILE A 389 1.50 -24.80 4.08
C ILE A 389 0.83 -26.17 4.12
N ALA A 390 1.03 -26.97 5.17
CA ALA A 390 0.42 -28.30 5.28
C ALA A 390 -1.11 -28.19 5.33
N GLU A 391 -1.62 -27.35 6.23
CA GLU A 391 -3.06 -27.11 6.37
C GLU A 391 -3.66 -26.43 5.14
N ALA A 392 -2.93 -25.51 4.51
CA ALA A 392 -3.35 -24.90 3.26
C ALA A 392 -3.52 -25.95 2.15
N ILE A 393 -2.63 -26.94 2.09
CA ILE A 393 -2.75 -28.06 1.16
C ILE A 393 -3.94 -28.94 1.50
N ASP A 394 -4.12 -29.31 2.77
CA ASP A 394 -5.21 -30.17 3.22
C ASP A 394 -6.59 -29.55 2.94
N LEU A 395 -6.76 -28.27 3.31
CA LEU A 395 -7.98 -27.50 3.03
C LEU A 395 -8.22 -27.39 1.52
N ALA A 396 -7.18 -27.13 0.73
CA ALA A 396 -7.34 -27.00 -0.71
C ALA A 396 -7.69 -28.35 -1.37
N ASP A 397 -7.08 -29.45 -0.93
CA ASP A 397 -7.40 -30.80 -1.42
C ASP A 397 -8.84 -31.20 -1.08
N GLU A 398 -9.31 -30.89 0.14
CA GLU A 398 -10.70 -31.11 0.53
C GLU A 398 -11.68 -30.36 -0.38
N VAL A 399 -11.37 -29.10 -0.74
CA VAL A 399 -12.18 -28.33 -1.67
C VAL A 399 -12.17 -28.96 -3.06
N MET A 400 -11.00 -29.34 -3.56
CA MET A 400 -10.86 -29.96 -4.88
C MET A 400 -11.58 -31.31 -4.97
N ALA A 401 -11.61 -32.09 -3.88
CA ALA A 401 -12.32 -33.36 -3.80
C ALA A 401 -13.86 -33.23 -3.79
N ARG A 402 -14.38 -32.07 -3.36
CA ARG A 402 -15.82 -31.77 -3.31
C ARG A 402 -16.37 -31.12 -4.59
N LEU A 403 -15.52 -30.80 -5.57
CA LEU A 403 -15.96 -30.21 -6.84
C LEU A 403 -16.79 -31.21 -7.66
N PRO A 404 -17.88 -30.77 -8.31
CA PRO A 404 -18.59 -31.57 -9.31
C PRO A 404 -17.66 -32.12 -10.40
N ASP A 405 -17.91 -33.36 -10.83
CA ASP A 405 -17.03 -34.06 -11.76
C ASP A 405 -17.37 -33.82 -13.24
N ASP A 406 -17.78 -32.59 -13.58
CA ASP A 406 -18.11 -32.20 -14.95
C ASP A 406 -16.97 -31.39 -15.62
N PRO A 407 -16.85 -31.41 -16.96
CA PRO A 407 -15.78 -30.71 -17.68
C PRO A 407 -15.73 -29.21 -17.43
N ALA A 408 -16.88 -28.53 -17.34
CA ALA A 408 -16.93 -27.08 -17.18
C ALA A 408 -16.41 -26.66 -15.80
N THR A 409 -16.75 -27.41 -14.75
CA THR A 409 -16.21 -27.20 -13.40
C THR A 409 -14.71 -27.47 -13.35
N ARG A 410 -14.24 -28.58 -13.95
CA ARG A 410 -12.82 -28.91 -13.99
C ARG A 410 -12.00 -27.82 -14.70
N ASP A 411 -12.51 -27.28 -15.80
CA ASP A 411 -11.87 -26.18 -16.52
C ASP A 411 -11.86 -24.88 -15.71
N ALA A 412 -12.98 -24.53 -15.05
CA ALA A 412 -13.09 -23.34 -14.20
C ALA A 412 -12.11 -23.36 -13.01
N PHE A 413 -11.77 -24.54 -12.48
CA PHE A 413 -10.85 -24.71 -11.34
C PHE A 413 -9.48 -25.30 -11.72
N ALA A 414 -9.18 -25.45 -13.01
CA ALA A 414 -7.89 -25.98 -13.48
C ALA A 414 -6.70 -25.15 -13.00
N TRP A 415 -6.88 -23.83 -12.85
CA TRP A 415 -5.87 -22.93 -12.28
C TRP A 415 -5.56 -23.26 -10.81
N ALA A 416 -6.57 -23.65 -10.02
CA ALA A 416 -6.41 -24.00 -8.61
C ALA A 416 -5.66 -25.33 -8.48
N ALA A 417 -6.04 -26.34 -9.27
CA ALA A 417 -5.35 -27.62 -9.33
C ALA A 417 -3.85 -27.47 -9.64
N ARG A 418 -3.49 -26.66 -10.65
CA ARG A 418 -2.09 -26.36 -11.00
C ARG A 418 -1.35 -25.68 -9.85
N ARG A 419 -2.01 -24.72 -9.18
CA ARG A 419 -1.42 -23.97 -8.06
C ARG A 419 -1.17 -24.85 -6.84
N ILE A 420 -2.12 -25.71 -6.47
CA ILE A 420 -1.99 -26.66 -5.35
C ILE A 420 -0.91 -27.71 -5.64
N ALA A 421 -0.84 -28.23 -6.87
CA ALA A 421 0.23 -29.13 -7.28
C ALA A 421 1.61 -28.48 -7.12
N HIS A 422 1.75 -27.21 -7.53
CA HIS A 422 2.97 -26.43 -7.33
C HIS A 422 3.34 -26.30 -5.85
N TRP A 423 2.37 -26.04 -4.95
CA TRP A 423 2.62 -25.97 -3.50
C TRP A 423 3.17 -27.27 -2.92
N LYS A 424 2.69 -28.41 -3.42
CA LYS A 424 3.11 -29.73 -2.97
C LYS A 424 4.55 -30.06 -3.39
N THR A 425 4.99 -29.60 -4.56
CA THR A 425 6.23 -30.05 -5.18
C THR A 425 7.36 -29.02 -5.17
N ASP A 426 7.06 -27.73 -5.10
CA ASP A 426 8.08 -26.68 -5.24
C ASP A 426 8.84 -26.45 -3.92
N PRO A 427 10.18 -26.66 -3.89
CA PRO A 427 10.98 -26.45 -2.68
C PRO A 427 11.03 -24.96 -2.28
N GLY A 428 10.90 -24.03 -3.23
CA GLY A 428 10.88 -22.60 -2.96
C GLY A 428 9.62 -22.16 -2.24
N VAL A 429 8.44 -22.66 -2.62
CA VAL A 429 7.18 -22.42 -1.91
C VAL A 429 7.26 -22.95 -0.48
N PHE A 430 7.79 -24.15 -0.27
CA PHE A 430 7.98 -24.72 1.06
C PHE A 430 8.92 -23.88 1.93
N ALA A 431 10.05 -23.44 1.38
CA ALA A 431 11.01 -22.57 2.07
C ALA A 431 10.43 -21.21 2.44
N ARG A 432 9.65 -20.57 1.56
CA ARG A 432 8.97 -19.32 1.86
C ARG A 432 7.89 -19.49 2.92
N ALA A 433 7.10 -20.56 2.87
CA ALA A 433 6.11 -20.84 3.90
C ALA A 433 6.77 -21.05 5.28
N HIS A 434 7.90 -21.76 5.31
CA HIS A 434 8.71 -21.93 6.52
C HIS A 434 9.19 -20.58 7.09
N ALA A 435 9.65 -19.67 6.22
CA ALA A 435 10.06 -18.34 6.62
C ALA A 435 8.90 -17.45 7.10
N ARG A 436 7.75 -17.46 6.41
CA ARG A 436 6.56 -16.66 6.78
C ARG A 436 6.02 -17.07 8.15
N GLU A 437 5.94 -18.38 8.40
CA GLU A 437 5.56 -18.89 9.71
C GLU A 437 6.59 -18.50 10.78
N GLY A 438 7.90 -18.59 10.47
CA GLY A 438 8.97 -18.10 11.33
C GLY A 438 8.85 -16.61 11.66
N HIS A 439 8.55 -15.77 10.67
CA HIS A 439 8.35 -14.33 10.85
C HIS A 439 7.18 -14.04 11.79
N HIS A 440 6.02 -14.66 11.57
CA HIS A 440 4.86 -14.47 12.45
C HIS A 440 5.06 -15.09 13.84
N ARG A 441 5.94 -16.08 13.96
CA ARG A 441 6.35 -16.64 15.24
C ARG A 441 7.36 -15.77 15.98
N GLY A 442 8.10 -14.90 15.31
CA GLY A 442 9.26 -14.18 15.87
C GLY A 442 10.57 -14.96 15.79
N ASP A 443 10.60 -16.10 15.08
CA ASP A 443 11.77 -16.96 14.91
C ASP A 443 12.60 -16.49 13.69
N VAL A 444 13.59 -15.62 13.94
CA VAL A 444 14.41 -15.01 12.87
C VAL A 444 15.31 -16.01 12.15
N GLY A 445 15.76 -17.07 12.83
CA GLY A 445 16.60 -18.11 12.23
C GLY A 445 15.88 -18.80 11.08
N ARG A 446 14.62 -19.18 11.31
CA ARG A 446 13.76 -19.81 10.30
C ARG A 446 13.45 -18.89 9.11
N VAL A 447 13.32 -17.58 9.36
CA VAL A 447 13.17 -16.59 8.28
C VAL A 447 14.39 -16.62 7.37
N LEU A 448 15.59 -16.58 7.95
CA LEU A 448 16.85 -16.61 7.22
C LEU A 448 17.04 -17.93 6.48
N ASP A 449 16.80 -19.06 7.14
CA ASP A 449 16.91 -20.40 6.53
C ASP A 449 15.99 -20.55 5.31
N GLY A 450 14.73 -20.13 5.43
CA GLY A 450 13.77 -20.23 4.33
C GLY A 450 14.08 -19.29 3.16
N LEU A 451 14.30 -17.99 3.43
CA LEU A 451 14.45 -16.98 2.36
C LEU A 451 15.82 -16.97 1.69
N THR A 452 16.85 -17.49 2.35
CA THR A 452 18.17 -17.62 1.73
C THR A 452 18.23 -18.83 0.79
N ARG A 453 17.42 -19.87 1.03
CA ARG A 453 17.31 -21.06 0.17
C ARG A 453 16.25 -20.92 -0.93
N GLY A 454 15.20 -20.15 -0.67
CA GLY A 454 14.15 -19.85 -1.63
C GLY A 454 14.52 -18.71 -2.58
N ARG A 455 13.84 -18.66 -3.73
CA ARG A 455 13.79 -17.45 -4.55
C ARG A 455 12.88 -16.43 -3.88
N LEU A 456 13.36 -15.20 -3.71
CA LEU A 456 12.53 -14.06 -3.32
C LEU A 456 11.54 -13.76 -4.45
N THR A 457 10.25 -13.73 -4.12
CA THR A 457 9.17 -13.62 -5.11
C THR A 457 8.33 -12.36 -4.99
N ASP A 458 8.22 -11.81 -3.78
CA ASP A 458 7.39 -10.64 -3.49
C ASP A 458 8.05 -9.70 -2.45
N ASP A 459 7.40 -8.57 -2.19
CA ASP A 459 7.89 -7.54 -1.28
C ASP A 459 7.85 -7.99 0.19
N ASP A 460 6.90 -8.82 0.57
CA ASP A 460 6.86 -9.42 1.91
C ASP A 460 8.10 -10.29 2.16
N ASP A 461 8.53 -11.12 1.20
CA ASP A 461 9.78 -11.90 1.29
C ASP A 461 11.01 -10.97 1.48
N ALA A 462 11.11 -9.89 0.69
CA ALA A 462 12.20 -8.93 0.78
C ALA A 462 12.22 -8.21 2.14
N MET A 463 11.05 -7.77 2.62
CA MET A 463 10.90 -7.16 3.93
C MET A 463 11.38 -8.13 5.03
N MET A 464 10.86 -9.36 5.07
CA MET A 464 11.19 -10.35 6.11
C MET A 464 12.69 -10.63 6.17
N LEU A 465 13.35 -10.79 5.01
CA LEU A 465 14.79 -11.03 4.95
C LEU A 465 15.59 -9.85 5.53
N ILE A 466 15.29 -8.63 5.09
CA ILE A 466 16.00 -7.41 5.53
C ILE A 466 15.78 -7.20 7.04
N GLU A 467 14.56 -7.37 7.53
CA GLU A 467 14.26 -7.23 8.96
C GLU A 467 14.97 -8.29 9.81
N ALA A 468 15.02 -9.55 9.36
CA ALA A 468 15.72 -10.61 10.06
C ALA A 468 17.24 -10.37 10.13
N LEU A 469 17.85 -9.88 9.06
CA LEU A 469 19.27 -9.51 9.04
C LEU A 469 19.58 -8.35 10.01
N CYS A 470 18.76 -7.30 10.03
CA CYS A 470 18.87 -6.24 11.03
C CYS A 470 18.68 -6.77 12.46
N ALA A 471 17.75 -7.72 12.66
CA ALA A 471 17.46 -8.33 13.96
C ALA A 471 18.62 -9.17 14.53
N ILE A 472 19.56 -9.63 13.70
CA ILE A 472 20.79 -10.32 14.14
C ILE A 472 22.04 -9.43 14.05
N GLY A 473 21.87 -8.11 13.90
CA GLY A 473 22.97 -7.15 13.85
C GLY A 473 23.77 -7.14 12.55
N ARG A 474 23.21 -7.65 11.44
CA ARG A 474 23.88 -7.74 10.14
C ARG A 474 23.32 -6.72 9.16
N ALA A 475 23.44 -5.44 9.54
CA ALA A 475 22.95 -4.32 8.74
C ALA A 475 23.63 -4.23 7.36
N ASP A 476 24.90 -4.63 7.28
CA ASP A 476 25.68 -4.75 6.04
C ASP A 476 25.13 -5.83 5.09
N HIS A 477 24.68 -6.96 5.64
CA HIS A 477 24.00 -8.01 4.87
C HIS A 477 22.60 -7.53 4.44
N ALA A 478 21.92 -6.78 5.31
CA ALA A 478 20.60 -6.21 5.03
C ALA A 478 20.65 -5.18 3.90
N GLU A 479 21.69 -4.34 3.86
CA GLU A 479 21.96 -3.41 2.75
C GLU A 479 22.23 -4.17 1.45
N THR A 480 23.06 -5.21 1.50
CA THR A 480 23.33 -6.05 0.32
C THR A 480 22.05 -6.72 -0.21
N ALA A 481 21.20 -7.21 0.70
CA ALA A 481 19.90 -7.77 0.36
C ALA A 481 18.97 -6.72 -0.28
N TYR A 482 18.99 -5.47 0.21
CA TYR A 482 18.27 -4.36 -0.42
C TYR A 482 18.71 -4.18 -1.88
N TRP A 483 20.01 -4.04 -2.14
CA TRP A 483 20.52 -3.81 -3.49
C TRP A 483 20.21 -4.96 -4.46
N GLN A 484 20.20 -6.20 -3.94
CA GLN A 484 19.70 -7.36 -4.67
C GLN A 484 18.20 -7.19 -5.02
N CYS A 485 17.36 -6.90 -4.03
CA CYS A 485 15.91 -6.77 -4.22
C CYS A 485 15.52 -5.60 -5.14
N ALA A 486 16.23 -4.47 -5.03
CA ALA A 486 16.02 -3.28 -5.85
C ALA A 486 16.33 -3.53 -7.33
N GLY A 487 17.21 -4.49 -7.64
CA GLY A 487 17.58 -4.87 -9.01
C GLY A 487 16.64 -5.88 -9.67
N LEU A 488 15.88 -6.67 -8.90
CA LEU A 488 14.99 -7.69 -9.46
C LEU A 488 13.88 -7.04 -10.32
N GLU A 489 13.46 -7.70 -11.41
CA GLU A 489 12.46 -7.17 -12.37
C GLU A 489 11.25 -6.53 -11.68
N GLY A 490 10.91 -5.30 -12.09
CA GLY A 490 9.82 -4.50 -11.49
C GLY A 490 10.16 -3.85 -10.15
N GLY A 491 11.32 -4.14 -9.56
CA GLY A 491 11.68 -3.79 -8.20
C GLY A 491 10.78 -4.52 -7.22
N ILE A 492 11.19 -5.70 -6.75
CA ILE A 492 10.42 -6.54 -5.81
C ILE A 492 10.11 -5.82 -4.49
N LEU A 493 10.64 -4.62 -4.26
CA LEU A 493 10.31 -3.78 -3.10
C LEU A 493 8.84 -3.33 -3.03
N GLY A 494 8.05 -3.50 -4.10
CA GLY A 494 6.58 -3.42 -4.05
C GLY A 494 6.01 -2.12 -3.47
N ASP A 495 4.97 -2.28 -2.64
CA ASP A 495 4.03 -1.23 -2.25
C ASP A 495 4.38 -0.50 -0.94
N GLY A 496 5.46 -0.90 -0.27
CA GLY A 496 6.14 0.01 0.64
C GLY A 496 6.80 -0.61 1.86
N LYS A 497 6.35 -1.78 2.33
CA LYS A 497 6.95 -2.41 3.53
C LYS A 497 8.41 -2.79 3.34
N ALA A 498 8.73 -3.43 2.22
CA ALA A 498 10.12 -3.74 1.88
C ALA A 498 10.97 -2.47 1.73
N ARG A 499 10.38 -1.38 1.22
CA ARG A 499 11.05 -0.07 1.15
C ARG A 499 11.33 0.51 2.53
N LEU A 500 10.40 0.39 3.47
CA LEU A 500 10.64 0.80 4.86
C LEU A 500 11.69 -0.07 5.56
N ALA A 501 11.67 -1.39 5.33
CA ALA A 501 12.73 -2.29 5.81
C ALA A 501 14.10 -1.92 5.19
N ALA A 502 14.13 -1.62 3.89
CA ALA A 502 15.32 -1.15 3.20
C ALA A 502 15.82 0.19 3.75
N ALA A 503 14.92 1.16 3.98
CA ALA A 503 15.27 2.44 4.59
C ALA A 503 15.92 2.23 5.96
N ARG A 504 15.45 1.26 6.77
CA ARG A 504 16.12 0.89 8.02
C ARG A 504 17.56 0.45 7.79
N ALA A 505 17.78 -0.49 6.87
CA ALA A 505 19.11 -1.01 6.56
C ALA A 505 20.04 0.10 6.05
N LEU A 506 19.54 0.97 5.17
CA LEU A 506 20.28 2.09 4.60
C LEU A 506 20.61 3.17 5.65
N ILE A 507 19.69 3.47 6.59
CA ILE A 507 20.00 4.35 7.73
C ILE A 507 21.12 3.74 8.56
N LEU A 508 21.08 2.44 8.88
CA LEU A 508 22.14 1.78 9.65
C LEU A 508 23.48 1.77 8.91
N ALA A 509 23.46 1.61 7.58
CA ALA A 509 24.65 1.63 6.72
C ALA A 509 25.20 3.04 6.44
N GLY A 510 24.39 4.09 6.67
CA GLY A 510 24.76 5.49 6.44
C GLY A 510 24.42 6.03 5.04
N ASP A 511 23.70 5.29 4.20
CA ASP A 511 23.21 5.77 2.90
C ASP A 511 21.89 6.56 3.07
N LEU A 512 22.02 7.77 3.60
CA LEU A 512 20.89 8.56 4.08
C LEU A 512 20.00 9.11 2.95
N ASP A 513 20.57 9.38 1.77
CA ASP A 513 19.79 9.87 0.63
C ASP A 513 18.86 8.79 0.09
N GLU A 514 19.40 7.59 -0.13
CA GLU A 514 18.62 6.46 -0.63
C GLU A 514 17.60 6.01 0.41
N ALA A 515 17.98 6.02 1.71
CA ALA A 515 17.03 5.75 2.78
C ALA A 515 15.82 6.70 2.76
N LEU A 516 16.07 8.00 2.59
CA LEU A 516 15.02 9.00 2.56
C LEU A 516 14.18 8.90 1.28
N ASP A 517 14.79 8.58 0.13
CA ASP A 517 14.05 8.28 -1.10
C ASP A 517 13.07 7.12 -0.87
N GLN A 518 13.51 6.04 -0.22
CA GLN A 518 12.62 4.91 0.08
C GLN A 518 11.47 5.30 1.02
N ILE A 519 11.69 6.14 2.03
CA ILE A 519 10.63 6.66 2.91
C ILE A 519 9.64 7.52 2.10
N GLN A 520 10.15 8.44 1.28
CA GLN A 520 9.33 9.38 0.50
C GLN A 520 8.52 8.67 -0.59
N ILE A 521 9.06 7.63 -1.23
CA ILE A 521 8.30 6.78 -2.16
C ILE A 521 7.04 6.23 -1.47
N VAL A 522 7.18 5.73 -0.24
CA VAL A 522 6.06 5.19 0.53
C VAL A 522 5.06 6.29 0.91
N GLN A 523 5.55 7.45 1.33
CA GLN A 523 4.70 8.60 1.68
C GLN A 523 3.92 9.17 0.50
N LEU A 524 4.51 9.20 -0.70
CA LEU A 524 3.88 9.75 -1.89
C LEU A 524 2.90 8.79 -2.54
N ARG A 525 3.13 7.47 -2.41
CA ARG A 525 2.18 6.44 -2.88
C ARG A 525 1.07 6.18 -1.86
N ARG A 526 1.12 6.84 -0.69
CA ARG A 526 0.19 6.80 0.45
C ARG A 526 -0.54 5.48 0.59
N SER A 527 0.10 4.54 1.27
CA SER A 527 -0.57 3.35 1.79
C SER A 527 -0.67 3.42 3.32
N GLN A 528 -1.90 3.61 3.80
CA GLN A 528 -2.40 3.28 5.14
C GLN A 528 -1.78 3.94 6.38
N SER A 529 -2.60 3.99 7.42
CA SER A 529 -2.19 4.32 8.79
C SER A 529 -1.10 3.39 9.35
N ARG A 530 -0.95 2.14 8.86
CA ARG A 530 0.08 1.21 9.36
C ARG A 530 1.49 1.65 8.99
N LEU A 531 1.71 2.06 7.74
CA LEU A 531 3.03 2.47 7.31
C LEU A 531 3.45 3.77 7.97
N GLU A 532 2.50 4.64 8.33
CA GLU A 532 2.79 5.87 9.08
C GLU A 532 3.41 5.60 10.46
N ALA A 533 2.92 4.59 11.17
CA ALA A 533 3.51 4.19 12.46
C ALA A 533 4.96 3.71 12.26
N GLU A 534 5.20 2.95 11.18
CA GLU A 534 6.54 2.48 10.85
C GLU A 534 7.47 3.61 10.37
N ILE A 535 6.98 4.54 9.55
CA ILE A 535 7.69 5.73 9.12
C ILE A 535 8.13 6.54 10.35
N ASN A 536 7.24 6.78 11.31
CA ASN A 536 7.60 7.49 12.55
C ASN A 536 8.72 6.77 13.32
N ARG A 537 8.71 5.43 13.38
CA ARG A 537 9.79 4.65 14.02
C ARG A 537 11.12 4.75 13.26
N LEU A 538 11.09 4.73 11.93
CA LEU A 538 12.28 4.92 11.09
C LEU A 538 12.83 6.34 11.17
N LEU A 539 11.96 7.34 11.24
CA LEU A 539 12.38 8.73 11.47
C LEU A 539 12.98 8.89 12.87
N ARG A 540 12.49 8.15 13.88
CA ARG A 540 13.17 8.08 15.19
C ARG A 540 14.54 7.40 15.09
N LEU A 541 14.72 6.40 14.22
CA LEU A 541 16.03 5.80 13.93
C LEU A 541 17.01 6.81 13.30
N ALA A 542 16.52 7.79 12.55
CA ALA A 542 17.36 8.80 11.93
C ALA A 542 18.25 9.57 12.95
N ALA A 543 17.83 9.65 14.21
CA ALA A 543 18.59 10.30 15.28
C ALA A 543 19.90 9.59 15.69
N ILE A 544 20.21 8.41 15.14
CA ILE A 544 21.54 7.79 15.30
C ILE A 544 22.62 8.55 14.53
N HIS A 545 22.22 9.35 13.54
CA HIS A 545 23.10 10.18 12.73
C HIS A 545 23.06 11.64 13.19
N PRO A 546 24.15 12.39 13.03
CA PRO A 546 24.18 13.81 13.38
C PRO A 546 23.23 14.62 12.49
N ALA A 547 22.64 15.68 13.06
CA ALA A 547 21.74 16.59 12.36
C ALA A 547 22.33 17.16 11.06
N THR A 548 23.65 17.41 11.02
CA THR A 548 24.36 17.93 9.85
C THR A 548 24.31 16.98 8.64
N ALA A 549 24.30 15.66 8.86
CA ALA A 549 24.20 14.70 7.77
C ALA A 549 22.82 14.77 7.09
N TRP A 550 21.76 14.92 7.90
CA TRP A 550 20.39 15.09 7.42
C TRP A 550 20.13 16.46 6.80
N GLU A 551 20.75 17.52 7.31
CA GLU A 551 20.71 18.84 6.69
C GLU A 551 21.19 18.80 5.24
N GLN A 552 22.31 18.12 4.98
CA GLN A 552 22.86 17.99 3.62
C GLN A 552 21.92 17.20 2.68
N VAL A 553 21.21 16.19 3.20
CA VAL A 553 20.21 15.41 2.44
C VAL A 553 19.03 16.31 2.01
N VAL A 554 18.60 17.24 2.88
CA VAL A 554 17.56 18.23 2.55
C VAL A 554 18.10 19.30 1.59
N GLU A 555 19.31 19.78 1.81
CA GLU A 555 19.97 20.77 0.96
C GLU A 555 20.09 20.29 -0.49
N ARG A 556 20.59 19.05 -0.70
CA ARG A 556 20.67 18.44 -2.03
C ARG A 556 19.33 18.39 -2.76
N ARG A 557 18.20 18.22 -2.05
CA ARG A 557 16.85 18.24 -2.66
C ARG A 557 16.44 19.66 -3.08
N LEU A 558 16.76 20.67 -2.28
CA LEU A 558 16.56 22.06 -2.65
C LEU A 558 17.41 22.43 -3.88
N ASP A 559 18.67 22.04 -3.89
CA ASP A 559 19.58 22.24 -5.02
C ASP A 559 19.11 21.49 -6.28
N ARG A 560 18.35 20.41 -6.11
CA ARG A 560 17.66 19.68 -7.20
C ARG A 560 16.43 20.36 -7.76
N GLY A 561 15.95 21.44 -7.14
CA GLY A 561 14.67 22.06 -7.48
C GLY A 561 13.47 21.24 -7.01
N ALA A 562 13.67 20.25 -6.14
CA ALA A 562 12.63 19.37 -5.60
C ALA A 562 12.08 19.94 -4.27
N ALA A 563 11.53 21.15 -4.32
CA ALA A 563 11.06 21.89 -3.14
C ALA A 563 10.00 21.14 -2.32
N THR A 564 9.07 20.43 -2.96
CA THR A 564 8.04 19.64 -2.28
C THR A 564 8.65 18.46 -1.54
N LEU A 565 9.59 17.74 -2.17
CA LEU A 565 10.33 16.64 -1.52
C LEU A 565 11.20 17.16 -0.37
N ALA A 566 11.89 18.29 -0.56
CA ALA A 566 12.69 18.92 0.49
C ALA A 566 11.85 19.32 1.70
N ARG A 567 10.66 19.88 1.49
CA ARG A 567 9.73 20.27 2.57
C ARG A 567 9.21 19.07 3.37
N ILE A 568 8.83 17.98 2.69
CA ILE A 568 8.38 16.74 3.34
C ILE A 568 9.53 16.18 4.19
N ALA A 569 10.71 16.02 3.59
CA ALA A 569 11.93 15.58 4.27
C ALA A 569 12.26 16.43 5.49
N ALA A 570 12.25 17.76 5.34
CA ALA A 570 12.57 18.69 6.42
C ALA A 570 11.58 18.56 7.58
N ARG A 571 10.27 18.42 7.32
CA ARG A 571 9.27 18.26 8.38
C ARG A 571 9.42 16.93 9.09
N ASP A 572 9.61 15.84 8.35
CA ASP A 572 9.81 14.51 8.91
C ASP A 572 11.06 14.45 9.78
N LEU A 573 12.19 14.98 9.32
CA LEU A 573 13.43 14.96 10.08
C LEU A 573 13.36 15.91 11.28
N ALA A 574 12.78 17.11 11.12
CA ALA A 574 12.56 18.07 12.21
C ALA A 574 11.69 17.56 13.35
N ASP A 575 10.84 16.56 13.08
CA ASP A 575 9.99 15.91 14.09
C ASP A 575 10.79 14.95 14.99
N PHE A 576 11.89 14.35 14.52
CA PHE A 576 12.51 13.21 15.21
C PHE A 576 14.02 13.33 15.46
N VAL A 577 14.74 14.15 14.69
CA VAL A 577 16.20 14.32 14.84
C VAL A 577 16.48 15.58 15.69
N PRO A 578 17.16 15.45 16.85
CA PRO A 578 17.49 16.60 17.69
C PRO A 578 18.48 17.54 16.99
N GLY A 579 18.32 18.85 17.17
CA GLY A 579 19.27 19.86 16.68
C GLY A 579 19.07 20.35 15.24
N LEU A 580 17.96 20.02 14.57
CA LEU A 580 17.67 20.41 13.18
C LEU A 580 17.08 21.82 12.98
N ASP A 581 17.15 22.72 13.96
CA ASP A 581 16.73 24.12 13.75
C ASP A 581 17.80 24.94 12.99
N THR A 582 18.11 24.51 11.77
CA THR A 582 19.13 25.13 10.92
C THR A 582 18.51 26.11 9.91
N ALA A 583 19.34 26.90 9.22
CA ALA A 583 18.86 27.80 8.18
C ALA A 583 18.26 27.04 6.98
N VAL A 584 18.88 25.91 6.57
CA VAL A 584 18.41 25.07 5.46
C VAL A 584 17.05 24.47 5.78
N ILE A 585 16.87 23.92 6.99
CA ILE A 585 15.60 23.33 7.43
C ILE A 585 14.49 24.40 7.50
N ARG A 586 14.79 25.58 8.06
CA ARG A 586 13.83 26.70 8.07
C ARG A 586 13.44 27.16 6.67
N ARG A 587 14.41 27.21 5.73
CA ARG A 587 14.15 27.52 4.32
C ARG A 587 13.24 26.48 3.66
N ALA A 588 13.48 25.20 3.88
CA ALA A 588 12.67 24.11 3.32
C ALA A 588 11.23 24.08 3.88
N LEU A 589 11.06 24.39 5.18
CA LEU A 589 9.75 24.41 5.83
C LEU A 589 8.90 25.64 5.45
N GLY A 590 9.54 26.74 5.04
CA GLY A 590 8.88 28.00 4.71
C GLY A 590 8.45 28.80 5.94
N GLU A 591 7.57 29.78 5.73
CA GLU A 591 7.04 30.63 6.79
C GLU A 591 6.19 29.83 7.79
N ARG A 592 6.39 30.10 9.09
CA ARG A 592 5.68 29.43 10.19
C ARG A 592 4.95 30.46 11.04
N ARG A 593 3.68 30.18 11.32
CA ARG A 593 2.86 30.97 12.24
C ARG A 593 2.70 30.19 13.55
N PRO A 594 3.24 30.67 14.68
CA PRO A 594 3.09 30.00 15.96
C PRO A 594 1.62 29.84 16.34
N LEU A 595 1.27 28.66 16.85
CA LEU A 595 -0.06 28.32 17.36
C LEU A 595 0.00 28.09 18.87
N ALA A 596 -1.15 28.16 19.53
CA ALA A 596 -1.33 27.82 20.93
C ALA A 596 -2.68 27.10 21.11
N ILE A 597 -2.76 26.21 22.11
CA ILE A 597 -4.00 25.53 22.46
C ILE A 597 -4.74 26.37 23.50
N ASP A 598 -5.99 26.72 23.21
CA ASP A 598 -6.89 27.32 24.19
C ASP A 598 -7.45 26.22 25.13
N PRO A 599 -7.38 26.37 26.47
CA PRO A 599 -7.97 25.43 27.41
C PRO A 599 -9.47 25.16 27.17
N VAL A 600 -10.20 26.12 26.61
CA VAL A 600 -11.62 25.94 26.24
C VAL A 600 -11.78 24.82 25.22
N TRP A 601 -10.85 24.68 24.27
CA TRP A 601 -10.93 23.64 23.24
C TRP A 601 -10.86 22.24 23.84
N ILE A 602 -9.99 22.07 24.84
CA ILE A 602 -9.83 20.81 25.59
C ILE A 602 -11.10 20.52 26.41
N ALA A 603 -11.64 21.53 27.10
CA ALA A 603 -12.86 21.38 27.89
C ALA A 603 -14.07 20.97 27.03
N GLU A 604 -14.22 21.56 25.84
CA GLU A 604 -15.28 21.19 24.90
C GLU A 604 -15.09 19.77 24.34
N LEU A 605 -13.87 19.36 24.02
CA LEU A 605 -13.62 17.98 23.58
C LEU A 605 -13.96 16.99 24.70
N ILE A 606 -13.57 17.24 25.94
CA ILE A 606 -13.92 16.38 27.09
C ILE A 606 -15.44 16.29 27.28
N ALA A 607 -16.15 17.41 27.15
CA ALA A 607 -17.61 17.43 27.22
C ALA A 607 -18.26 16.60 26.10
N ALA A 608 -17.62 16.51 24.93
CA ALA A 608 -18.07 15.69 23.81
C ALA A 608 -17.77 14.19 23.96
N VAL A 609 -16.94 13.78 24.92
CA VAL A 609 -16.62 12.38 25.22
C VAL A 609 -16.94 12.01 26.69
N PRO A 610 -18.22 12.03 27.10
CA PRO A 610 -18.60 11.87 28.51
C PRO A 610 -18.11 10.55 29.13
N ALA A 611 -18.03 9.47 28.35
CA ALA A 611 -17.51 8.18 28.82
C ALA A 611 -16.03 8.25 29.25
N ALA A 612 -15.23 9.19 28.74
CA ALA A 612 -13.83 9.39 29.13
C ALA A 612 -13.67 10.31 30.35
N GLN A 613 -14.74 10.82 30.96
CA GLN A 613 -14.62 11.83 32.02
C GLN A 613 -13.79 11.33 33.21
N GLY A 614 -13.90 10.05 33.57
CA GLY A 614 -13.11 9.41 34.64
C GLY A 614 -11.61 9.29 34.34
N THR A 615 -11.23 9.07 33.08
CA THR A 615 -9.83 8.93 32.64
C THR A 615 -9.22 10.22 32.10
N SER A 616 -10.02 11.23 31.79
CA SER A 616 -9.56 12.50 31.20
C SER A 616 -8.45 13.21 31.99
N PRO A 617 -8.43 13.26 33.34
CA PRO A 617 -7.33 13.90 34.07
C PRO A 617 -6.00 13.16 33.88
N ALA A 618 -6.02 11.83 33.83
CA ALA A 618 -4.84 11.01 33.61
C ALA A 618 -4.30 11.18 32.18
N ILE A 619 -5.19 11.23 31.19
CA ILE A 619 -4.85 11.47 29.78
C ILE A 619 -4.22 12.86 29.62
N LEU A 620 -4.83 13.90 30.20
CA LEU A 620 -4.29 15.27 30.16
C LEU A 620 -2.92 15.37 30.82
N ALA A 621 -2.76 14.80 32.02
CA ALA A 621 -1.49 14.81 32.73
C ALA A 621 -0.40 14.08 31.92
N ARG A 622 -0.74 12.95 31.28
CA ARG A 622 0.21 12.15 30.51
C ARG A 622 0.58 12.81 29.18
N LEU A 623 -0.34 13.55 28.53
CA LEU A 623 -0.10 14.22 27.26
C LEU A 623 0.34 15.68 27.41
N ALA A 624 0.52 16.17 28.64
CA ALA A 624 0.99 17.53 28.88
C ALA A 624 2.38 17.77 28.25
N PRO A 625 2.64 18.98 27.70
CA PRO A 625 3.95 19.32 27.15
C PRO A 625 5.08 19.12 28.17
N PRO A 626 6.13 18.35 27.85
CA PRO A 626 7.26 18.18 28.75
C PRO A 626 7.98 19.52 28.99
N ALA A 627 8.52 19.70 30.20
CA ALA A 627 9.24 20.92 30.58
C ALA A 627 10.53 21.15 29.75
N GLN A 628 11.14 20.06 29.26
CA GLN A 628 12.31 20.11 28.40
C GLN A 628 12.03 19.42 27.06
N ALA A 629 12.43 20.06 25.96
CA ALA A 629 12.29 19.52 24.61
C ALA A 629 13.43 18.55 24.23
N THR A 630 13.70 17.55 25.07
CA THR A 630 14.78 16.57 24.83
C THR A 630 14.25 15.33 24.11
N LEU A 631 15.17 14.60 23.46
CA LEU A 631 14.85 13.31 22.85
C LEU A 631 14.36 12.29 23.89
N ALA A 632 14.93 12.30 25.09
CA ALA A 632 14.50 11.45 26.20
C ALA A 632 13.06 11.75 26.63
N ALA A 633 12.69 13.03 26.77
CA ALA A 633 11.33 13.42 27.10
C ALA A 633 10.32 13.03 26.00
N ALA A 634 10.69 13.20 24.72
CA ALA A 634 9.90 12.74 23.58
C ALA A 634 9.68 11.22 23.62
N ASP A 635 10.75 10.48 23.89
CA ASP A 635 10.74 9.04 23.98
C ASP A 635 9.83 8.54 25.12
N THR A 636 9.98 9.06 26.33
CA THR A 636 9.13 8.70 27.49
C THR A 636 7.66 9.00 27.21
N LEU A 637 7.36 10.18 26.65
CA LEU A 637 6.01 10.57 26.28
C LEU A 637 5.37 9.57 25.32
N ALA A 638 6.10 9.19 24.26
CA ALA A 638 5.64 8.24 23.26
C ALA A 638 5.49 6.80 23.79
N ALA A 639 6.30 6.39 24.78
CA ALA A 639 6.29 5.02 25.29
C ALA A 639 5.07 4.71 26.18
N GLU A 640 4.67 5.66 27.02
CA GLU A 640 3.77 5.38 28.15
C GLU A 640 2.33 5.87 27.94
N TRP A 641 2.04 6.67 26.91
CA TRP A 641 0.74 7.37 26.80
C TRP A 641 -0.49 6.46 26.94
N TRP A 642 -0.43 5.24 26.40
CA TRP A 642 -1.53 4.27 26.38
C TRP A 642 -1.94 3.80 27.78
N THR A 643 -1.05 3.89 28.78
CA THR A 643 -1.38 3.47 30.16
C THR A 643 -2.40 4.39 30.83
N ALA A 644 -2.69 5.56 30.24
CA ALA A 644 -3.73 6.46 30.70
C ALA A 644 -5.14 6.06 30.24
N LEU A 645 -5.26 5.10 29.31
CA LEU A 645 -6.55 4.61 28.81
C LEU A 645 -7.09 3.47 29.69
N ALA A 646 -8.42 3.41 29.82
CA ALA A 646 -9.07 2.23 30.37
C ALA A 646 -8.81 1.01 29.47
N PRO A 647 -8.55 -0.19 30.01
CA PRO A 647 -8.41 -1.39 29.19
C PRO A 647 -9.71 -1.73 28.45
N ALA A 648 -9.64 -1.96 27.13
CA ALA A 648 -10.82 -2.28 26.31
C ALA A 648 -11.58 -3.53 26.76
N ALA A 649 -10.92 -4.47 27.45
CA ALA A 649 -11.57 -5.64 28.04
C ALA A 649 -12.41 -5.32 29.29
N ARG A 650 -12.12 -4.21 29.97
CA ARG A 650 -12.83 -3.75 31.16
C ARG A 650 -14.02 -2.87 30.79
N ASP A 651 -13.78 -1.87 29.94
CA ASP A 651 -14.80 -0.94 29.45
C ASP A 651 -14.45 -0.50 28.03
N ARG A 652 -15.29 -0.87 27.06
CA ARG A 652 -15.06 -0.57 25.64
C ARG A 652 -15.41 0.87 25.28
N ASP A 653 -16.42 1.44 25.92
CA ASP A 653 -16.93 2.77 25.60
C ASP A 653 -16.01 3.83 26.20
N GLU A 654 -15.56 3.64 27.45
CA GLU A 654 -14.54 4.49 28.07
C GLU A 654 -13.21 4.41 27.29
N HIS A 655 -12.80 3.22 26.83
CA HIS A 655 -11.60 3.06 26.01
C HIS A 655 -11.71 3.81 24.67
N ALA A 656 -12.84 3.67 23.96
CA ALA A 656 -13.10 4.34 22.70
C ALA A 656 -13.08 5.87 22.85
N ALA A 657 -13.80 6.38 23.86
CA ALA A 657 -13.86 7.80 24.20
C ALA A 657 -12.47 8.35 24.59
N GLY A 658 -11.71 7.61 25.39
CA GLY A 658 -10.34 7.95 25.76
C GLY A 658 -9.39 8.00 24.57
N ALA A 659 -9.54 7.08 23.60
CA ALA A 659 -8.76 7.09 22.36
C ALA A 659 -9.07 8.33 21.49
N VAL A 660 -10.33 8.75 21.40
CA VAL A 660 -10.72 10.01 20.71
C VAL A 660 -10.10 11.22 21.39
N LEU A 661 -10.18 11.30 22.72
CA LEU A 661 -9.56 12.39 23.48
C LEU A 661 -8.05 12.44 23.28
N ALA A 662 -7.37 11.29 23.39
CA ALA A 662 -5.93 11.19 23.16
C ALA A 662 -5.54 11.60 21.73
N LEU A 663 -6.32 11.20 20.71
CA LEU A 663 -6.11 11.59 19.33
C LEU A 663 -6.21 13.12 19.17
N GLY A 664 -7.28 13.74 19.66
CA GLY A 664 -7.49 15.18 19.58
C GLY A 664 -6.35 15.97 20.24
N LEU A 665 -5.99 15.60 21.47
CA LEU A 665 -4.88 16.22 22.20
C LEU A 665 -3.54 16.04 21.48
N ALA A 666 -3.23 14.83 21.03
CA ALA A 666 -1.96 14.55 20.37
C ALA A 666 -1.84 15.30 19.02
N VAL A 667 -2.91 15.37 18.21
CA VAL A 667 -2.89 16.14 16.96
C VAL A 667 -2.75 17.64 17.24
N ALA A 668 -3.46 18.16 18.24
CA ALA A 668 -3.36 19.57 18.61
C ALA A 668 -1.95 19.94 19.10
N HIS A 669 -1.38 19.16 20.01
CA HIS A 669 -0.02 19.36 20.48
C HIS A 669 1.01 19.18 19.36
N TYR A 670 0.80 18.22 18.44
CA TYR A 670 1.64 18.07 17.26
C TYR A 670 1.63 19.33 16.38
N LEU A 671 0.44 19.82 16.00
CA LEU A 671 0.33 20.98 15.12
C LEU A 671 0.88 22.25 15.77
N VAL A 672 0.69 22.42 17.08
CA VAL A 672 1.34 23.50 17.84
C VAL A 672 2.86 23.35 17.84
N ALA A 673 3.39 22.17 18.15
CA ALA A 673 4.83 21.93 18.16
C ALA A 673 5.45 22.12 16.76
N ALA A 674 4.78 21.64 15.71
CA ALA A 674 5.22 21.77 14.32
C ALA A 674 5.20 23.22 13.81
N SER A 675 4.40 24.09 14.43
CA SER A 675 4.36 25.54 14.15
C SER A 675 5.53 26.31 14.78
N GLY A 676 6.21 25.72 15.78
CA GLY A 676 7.38 26.27 16.45
C GLY A 676 8.72 25.83 15.84
N PRO A 677 9.84 26.05 16.56
CA PRO A 677 11.15 25.49 16.24
C PRO A 677 11.13 23.95 16.13
N PRO A 678 11.92 23.33 15.23
CA PRO A 678 12.10 21.88 15.17
C PRO A 678 12.38 21.27 16.55
N SER A 679 11.69 20.18 16.87
CA SER A 679 11.76 19.55 18.19
C SER A 679 11.33 18.09 18.14
N PRO A 680 12.06 17.17 18.80
CA PRO A 680 11.67 15.77 18.95
C PRO A 680 10.29 15.57 19.61
N ILE A 681 9.84 16.56 20.40
CA ILE A 681 8.51 16.53 21.04
C ILE A 681 7.40 16.51 19.98
N ALA A 682 7.58 17.17 18.84
CA ALA A 682 6.62 17.11 17.74
C ALA A 682 6.51 15.66 17.21
N GLY A 683 7.62 14.95 17.03
CA GLY A 683 7.63 13.54 16.63
C GLY A 683 6.95 12.61 17.64
N ALA A 684 7.11 12.86 18.94
CA ALA A 684 6.39 12.12 19.97
C ALA A 684 4.87 12.27 19.83
N TYR A 685 4.36 13.51 19.71
CA TYR A 685 2.93 13.73 19.51
C TYR A 685 2.43 13.19 18.16
N ARG A 686 3.21 13.29 17.09
CA ARG A 686 2.90 12.67 15.79
C ARG A 686 2.79 11.14 15.91
N HIS A 687 3.69 10.52 16.66
CA HIS A 687 3.69 9.09 16.92
C HIS A 687 2.44 8.68 17.70
N ILE A 688 2.16 9.35 18.82
CA ILE A 688 0.97 9.12 19.66
C ILE A 688 -0.32 9.32 18.85
N ALA A 689 -0.43 10.42 18.08
CA ALA A 689 -1.59 10.68 17.25
C ALA A 689 -1.81 9.58 16.21
N THR A 690 -0.72 9.02 15.65
CA THR A 690 -0.81 7.89 14.71
C THR A 690 -1.33 6.63 15.38
N GLU A 691 -0.91 6.35 16.62
CA GLU A 691 -1.34 5.18 17.39
C GLU A 691 -2.77 5.32 17.91
N ALA A 692 -3.12 6.49 18.46
CA ALA A 692 -4.47 6.80 18.90
C ALA A 692 -5.47 6.72 17.74
N LEU A 693 -5.07 7.16 16.53
CA LEU A 693 -5.88 7.01 15.33
C LEU A 693 -6.20 5.54 15.01
N HIS A 694 -5.27 4.62 15.25
CA HIS A 694 -5.53 3.19 15.06
C HIS A 694 -6.51 2.64 16.10
N LEU A 695 -6.41 3.06 17.36
CA LEU A 695 -7.40 2.72 18.38
C LEU A 695 -8.79 3.26 18.01
N VAL A 696 -8.86 4.52 17.55
CA VAL A 696 -10.10 5.13 17.03
C VAL A 696 -10.66 4.32 15.86
N ARG A 697 -9.83 3.90 14.89
CA ARG A 697 -10.27 3.06 13.77
C ARG A 697 -10.87 1.73 14.22
N ARG A 698 -10.27 1.09 15.23
CA ARG A 698 -10.77 -0.19 15.79
C ARG A 698 -12.06 -0.01 16.56
N ALA A 699 -12.21 1.13 17.24
CA ALA A 699 -13.38 1.46 18.04
C ALA A 699 -14.43 2.30 17.28
N ARG A 700 -14.31 2.46 15.96
CA ARG A 700 -15.12 3.44 15.19
C ARG A 700 -16.63 3.24 15.33
N TYR A 701 -17.09 2.00 15.50
CA TYR A 701 -18.51 1.68 15.67
C TYR A 701 -19.03 1.93 17.10
N GLN A 702 -18.14 2.22 18.05
CA GLN A 702 -18.46 2.60 19.44
C GLN A 702 -18.43 4.12 19.65
N ILE A 703 -17.90 4.87 18.68
CA ILE A 703 -17.74 6.33 18.80
C ILE A 703 -19.02 7.01 18.32
N ASP A 704 -19.66 7.79 19.19
CA ASP A 704 -20.87 8.53 18.84
C ASP A 704 -20.59 9.82 18.04
N ALA A 705 -21.63 10.36 17.41
CA ALA A 705 -21.52 11.56 16.58
C ALA A 705 -21.09 12.82 17.34
N GLY A 706 -21.38 12.92 18.65
CA GLY A 706 -20.96 14.01 19.52
C GLY A 706 -19.44 14.01 19.68
N ALA A 707 -18.85 12.86 19.99
CA ALA A 707 -17.41 12.68 20.07
C ALA A 707 -16.69 13.03 18.75
N ILE A 708 -17.25 12.59 17.62
CA ILE A 708 -16.73 12.93 16.27
C ILE A 708 -16.78 14.45 16.05
N THR A 709 -17.91 15.08 16.36
CA THR A 709 -18.09 16.54 16.20
C THR A 709 -17.11 17.31 17.09
N GLY A 710 -16.91 16.89 18.33
CA GLY A 710 -15.93 17.50 19.25
C GLY A 710 -14.50 17.40 18.71
N LEU A 711 -14.11 16.23 18.20
CA LEU A 711 -12.80 16.04 17.56
C LEU A 711 -12.63 16.96 16.34
N LEU A 712 -13.60 16.99 15.43
CA LEU A 712 -13.53 17.83 14.23
C LEU A 712 -13.52 19.31 14.57
N LYS A 713 -14.30 19.76 15.57
CA LYS A 713 -14.29 21.14 16.06
C LYS A 713 -12.91 21.54 16.58
N MET A 714 -12.24 20.65 17.32
CA MET A 714 -10.86 20.88 17.77
C MET A 714 -9.90 21.09 16.59
N LEU A 715 -10.03 20.29 15.53
CA LEU A 715 -9.21 20.42 14.32
C LEU A 715 -9.53 21.68 13.51
N ASP A 716 -10.78 22.15 13.54
CA ASP A 716 -11.20 23.38 12.88
C ASP A 716 -10.52 24.62 13.47
N TRP A 717 -10.42 24.68 14.81
CA TRP A 717 -9.70 25.75 15.51
C TRP A 717 -8.21 25.80 15.21
N LEU A 718 -7.63 24.69 14.74
CA LEU A 718 -6.22 24.58 14.33
C LEU A 718 -6.00 25.00 12.87
N GLY A 719 -6.97 25.66 12.23
CA GLY A 719 -6.87 26.14 10.85
C GLY A 719 -5.74 27.12 10.53
N GLY A 720 -5.04 27.64 11.55
CA GLY A 720 -3.81 28.41 11.38
C GLY A 720 -2.57 27.55 11.07
N ALA A 721 -2.65 26.22 11.17
CA ALA A 721 -1.57 25.30 10.83
C ALA A 721 -1.31 25.26 9.32
N PRO A 722 -0.11 24.84 8.86
CA PRO A 722 0.14 24.63 7.43
C PRO A 722 -0.92 23.71 6.81
N GLU A 723 -1.61 24.21 5.78
CA GLU A 723 -2.80 23.55 5.23
C GLU A 723 -2.54 22.10 4.80
N TRP A 724 -1.37 21.82 4.22
CA TRP A 724 -1.00 20.47 3.78
C TRP A 724 -0.83 19.47 4.93
N LEU A 725 -0.43 19.92 6.13
CA LEU A 725 -0.34 19.09 7.33
C LEU A 725 -1.74 18.79 7.87
N LEU A 726 -2.58 19.83 7.98
CA LEU A 726 -3.95 19.67 8.48
C LEU A 726 -4.81 18.82 7.53
N ASP A 727 -4.71 19.03 6.20
CA ASP A 727 -5.34 18.20 5.17
C ASP A 727 -4.89 16.73 5.29
N THR A 728 -3.60 16.49 5.56
CA THR A 728 -3.09 15.12 5.77
C THR A 728 -3.70 14.45 7.00
N TRP A 729 -3.84 15.16 8.12
CA TRP A 729 -4.48 14.61 9.32
C TRP A 729 -5.99 14.44 9.16
N LEU A 730 -6.68 15.38 8.51
CA LEU A 730 -8.12 15.24 8.25
C LEU A 730 -8.42 14.07 7.32
N LEU A 731 -7.60 13.81 6.29
CA LEU A 731 -7.71 12.60 5.47
C LEU A 731 -7.53 11.31 6.29
N ARG A 732 -6.60 11.32 7.25
CA ARG A 732 -6.36 10.18 8.14
C ARG A 732 -7.53 9.94 9.09
N VAL A 733 -8.09 11.01 9.66
CA VAL A 733 -9.27 10.97 10.54
C VAL A 733 -10.50 10.49 9.76
N GLU A 734 -10.74 11.02 8.57
CA GLU A 734 -11.82 10.60 7.66
C GLU A 734 -11.77 9.08 7.43
N ARG A 735 -10.60 8.55 7.06
CA ARG A 735 -10.41 7.11 6.79
C ARG A 735 -10.48 6.21 8.01
N ALA A 736 -10.08 6.73 9.17
CA ALA A 736 -10.13 5.97 10.42
C ALA A 736 -11.57 5.78 10.89
N LEU A 737 -12.39 6.83 10.75
CA LEU A 737 -13.79 6.84 11.17
C LEU A 737 -14.76 6.48 10.04
N ASP A 738 -14.29 6.39 8.79
CA ASP A 738 -15.08 6.19 7.57
C ASP A 738 -16.25 7.20 7.47
N LEU A 739 -15.96 8.47 7.76
CA LEU A 739 -16.99 9.50 8.00
C LEU A 739 -17.95 9.65 6.82
N GLU A 740 -17.42 9.65 5.60
CA GLU A 740 -18.24 9.76 4.39
C GLU A 740 -19.15 8.54 4.20
N ALA A 741 -18.72 7.35 4.62
CA ALA A 741 -19.53 6.12 4.55
C ALA A 741 -20.56 5.97 5.64
N GLU A 742 -20.19 6.24 6.88
CA GLU A 742 -21.09 6.07 8.03
C GLU A 742 -22.16 7.15 8.10
N HIS A 743 -21.83 8.40 7.73
CA HIS A 743 -22.76 9.52 7.84
C HIS A 743 -23.45 9.89 6.53
N GLY A 744 -22.92 9.47 5.37
CA GLY A 744 -23.50 9.82 4.07
C GLY A 744 -23.76 11.33 3.95
N ALA A 745 -24.99 11.71 3.61
CA ALA A 745 -25.36 13.11 3.45
C ALA A 745 -25.49 13.89 4.78
N TYR A 746 -25.54 13.21 5.94
CA TYR A 746 -25.53 13.88 7.25
C TYR A 746 -24.18 14.52 7.58
N LEU A 747 -23.10 14.10 6.90
CA LEU A 747 -21.76 14.64 7.13
C LEU A 747 -21.72 16.17 6.90
N ASP A 748 -22.40 16.67 5.86
CA ASP A 748 -22.46 18.11 5.56
C ASP A 748 -23.09 18.92 6.70
N GLY A 749 -24.09 18.35 7.38
CA GLY A 749 -24.69 18.96 8.57
C GLY A 749 -23.75 18.93 9.77
N LEU A 750 -23.01 17.83 9.95
CA LEU A 750 -22.07 17.65 11.05
C LEU A 750 -20.90 18.66 10.99
N ILE A 751 -20.48 19.04 9.79
CA ILE A 751 -19.37 19.99 9.58
C ILE A 751 -19.82 21.38 9.13
N ALA A 752 -21.13 21.68 9.16
CA ALA A 752 -21.69 22.92 8.59
C ALA A 752 -21.07 24.19 9.19
N ASP A 753 -20.86 24.19 10.50
CA ASP A 753 -20.30 25.30 11.28
C ASP A 753 -18.77 25.23 11.45
N LEU A 754 -18.10 24.31 10.75
CA LEU A 754 -16.66 24.08 10.81
C LEU A 754 -16.00 24.44 9.46
N PRO A 755 -15.72 25.74 9.18
CA PRO A 755 -15.33 26.20 7.85
C PRO A 755 -14.02 25.59 7.32
N VAL A 756 -13.03 25.34 8.19
CA VAL A 756 -11.75 24.76 7.80
C VAL A 756 -11.91 23.28 7.52
N VAL A 757 -12.58 22.56 8.43
CA VAL A 757 -12.88 21.12 8.26
C VAL A 757 -13.72 20.90 7.02
N ARG A 758 -14.80 21.66 6.81
CA ARG A 758 -15.67 21.55 5.61
C ARG A 758 -14.90 21.72 4.30
N ARG A 759 -13.89 22.60 4.30
CA ARG A 759 -13.04 22.85 3.14
C ARG A 759 -12.08 21.69 2.87
N LEU A 760 -11.48 21.11 3.90
CA LEU A 760 -10.37 20.16 3.79
C LEU A 760 -10.80 18.68 3.89
N LEU A 761 -11.82 18.36 4.68
CA LEU A 761 -12.35 17.01 4.87
C LEU A 761 -12.95 16.48 3.56
N ARG A 762 -12.50 15.30 3.15
CA ARG A 762 -12.89 14.68 1.89
C ARG A 762 -12.73 13.16 1.99
N GLY A 763 -13.80 12.44 1.71
CA GLY A 763 -13.76 10.99 1.54
C GLY A 763 -13.48 10.59 0.10
N ASP A 764 -13.39 9.27 -0.12
CA ASP A 764 -12.98 8.70 -1.40
C ASP A 764 -13.84 9.17 -2.57
N GLU A 765 -15.12 9.43 -2.33
CA GLU A 765 -16.03 9.91 -3.36
C GLU A 765 -15.69 11.33 -3.81
N ARG A 766 -15.55 12.26 -2.86
CA ARG A 766 -15.13 13.64 -3.14
C ARG A 766 -13.74 13.69 -3.78
N ILE A 767 -12.80 12.87 -3.31
CA ILE A 767 -11.45 12.77 -3.90
C ILE A 767 -11.52 12.31 -5.36
N GLY A 768 -12.31 11.28 -5.67
CA GLY A 768 -12.49 10.80 -7.04
C GLY A 768 -13.05 11.88 -7.97
N TRP A 769 -13.99 12.69 -7.49
CA TRP A 769 -14.53 13.84 -8.20
C TRP A 769 -13.51 14.97 -8.40
N GLU A 770 -12.75 15.34 -7.36
CA GLU A 770 -11.68 16.34 -7.45
C GLU A 770 -10.61 15.92 -8.47
N LEU A 771 -10.21 14.65 -8.48
CA LEU A 771 -9.24 14.13 -9.45
C LEU A 771 -9.78 14.18 -10.88
N ARG A 772 -11.05 13.79 -11.09
CA ARG A 772 -11.70 13.94 -12.39
C ARG A 772 -11.69 15.39 -12.84
N LEU A 773 -12.10 16.31 -11.97
CA LEU A 773 -12.14 17.74 -12.26
C LEU A 773 -10.75 18.26 -12.63
N ALA A 774 -9.69 17.79 -11.96
CA ALA A 774 -8.31 18.11 -12.33
C ALA A 774 -7.97 17.68 -13.75
N HIS A 775 -8.36 16.47 -14.17
CA HIS A 775 -8.19 16.00 -15.54
C HIS A 775 -8.98 16.81 -16.56
N ASP A 776 -10.25 17.12 -16.27
CA ASP A 776 -11.12 17.89 -17.15
C ASP A 776 -10.56 19.33 -17.34
N LEU A 777 -10.00 19.94 -16.29
CA LEU A 777 -9.33 21.25 -16.35
C LEU A 777 -7.99 21.19 -17.09
N ALA A 778 -7.20 20.13 -16.89
CA ALA A 778 -5.89 19.97 -17.52
C ALA A 778 -5.95 19.84 -19.05
N ALA A 779 -7.12 19.60 -19.63
CA ALA A 779 -7.33 19.61 -21.07
C ALA A 779 -7.16 21.01 -21.70
N ASP A 780 -7.27 22.08 -20.89
CA ASP A 780 -7.03 23.46 -21.29
C ASP A 780 -5.80 24.00 -20.52
N PRO A 781 -4.64 24.23 -21.17
CA PRO A 781 -3.44 24.73 -20.52
C PRO A 781 -3.62 26.06 -19.77
N SER A 782 -4.60 26.90 -20.16
CA SER A 782 -4.90 28.16 -19.45
C SER A 782 -5.51 27.94 -18.06
N GLN A 783 -6.01 26.73 -17.78
CA GLN A 783 -6.58 26.32 -16.50
C GLN A 783 -5.59 25.56 -15.62
N TYR A 784 -4.29 25.56 -15.97
CA TYR A 784 -3.27 24.78 -15.28
C TYR A 784 -3.26 25.01 -13.76
N GLU A 785 -3.33 26.26 -13.28
CA GLU A 785 -3.27 26.56 -11.84
C GLU A 785 -4.42 25.89 -11.05
N ALA A 786 -5.63 25.91 -11.60
CA ALA A 786 -6.79 25.25 -10.99
C ALA A 786 -6.64 23.72 -11.03
N ALA A 787 -6.15 23.16 -12.14
CA ALA A 787 -5.86 21.74 -12.26
C ALA A 787 -4.74 21.30 -11.29
N ALA A 788 -3.66 22.06 -11.20
CA ALA A 788 -2.50 21.81 -10.34
C ALA A 788 -2.90 21.82 -8.86
N ALA A 789 -3.74 22.77 -8.43
CA ALA A 789 -4.26 22.79 -7.05
C ALA A 789 -5.04 21.51 -6.71
N LEU A 790 -5.89 21.04 -7.62
CA LEU A 790 -6.66 19.81 -7.43
C LEU A 790 -5.80 18.55 -7.54
N PHE A 791 -4.81 18.51 -8.43
CA PHE A 791 -3.85 17.41 -8.48
C PHE A 791 -3.01 17.34 -7.21
N ALA A 792 -2.48 18.47 -6.73
CA ALA A 792 -1.70 18.53 -5.50
C ALA A 792 -2.50 18.04 -4.29
N ARG A 793 -3.77 18.43 -4.21
CA ARG A 793 -4.71 17.93 -3.20
C ARG A 793 -4.95 16.43 -3.41
N SER A 794 -5.30 15.99 -4.60
CA SER A 794 -5.62 14.58 -4.89
C SER A 794 -4.43 13.65 -4.70
N ALA A 795 -3.21 14.10 -4.98
CA ALA A 795 -1.97 13.35 -4.75
C ALA A 795 -1.70 13.04 -3.27
N ARG A 796 -2.22 13.87 -2.36
CA ARG A 796 -2.20 13.56 -0.92
C ARG A 796 -3.31 12.60 -0.51
N ALA A 797 -4.25 12.26 -1.37
CA ALA A 797 -5.37 11.42 -0.99
C ALA A 797 -5.28 10.05 -1.68
N VAL A 798 -5.07 10.06 -2.98
CA VAL A 798 -5.10 8.89 -3.84
C VAL A 798 -3.91 7.98 -3.57
N GLU A 799 -4.18 6.68 -3.50
CA GLU A 799 -3.16 5.64 -3.44
C GLU A 799 -2.45 5.57 -4.80
N VAL A 800 -1.13 5.36 -4.82
CA VAL A 800 -0.29 5.28 -6.03
C VAL A 800 0.02 6.64 -6.70
N GLY A 801 1.12 6.70 -7.45
CA GLY A 801 1.63 7.90 -8.12
C GLY A 801 0.84 8.39 -9.35
N GLY A 802 -0.38 7.88 -9.60
CA GLY A 802 -1.17 8.19 -10.79
C GLY A 802 -1.60 9.66 -10.90
N ALA A 803 -2.07 10.25 -9.79
CA ALA A 803 -2.44 11.67 -9.76
C ALA A 803 -1.21 12.57 -10.01
N LEU A 804 -0.05 12.19 -9.46
CA LEU A 804 1.21 12.91 -9.68
C LEU A 804 1.72 12.76 -11.12
N ARG A 805 1.57 11.58 -11.74
CA ARG A 805 1.87 11.37 -13.16
C ARG A 805 1.04 12.29 -14.05
N ALA A 806 -0.27 12.36 -13.80
CA ALA A 806 -1.17 13.25 -14.54
C ALA A 806 -0.82 14.72 -14.35
N TRP A 807 -0.45 15.13 -13.13
CA TRP A 807 0.01 16.49 -12.86
C TRP A 807 1.30 16.82 -13.62
N SER A 808 2.27 15.91 -13.61
CA SER A 808 3.52 16.05 -14.37
C SER A 808 3.26 16.20 -15.87
N ALA A 809 2.31 15.44 -16.43
CA ALA A 809 1.91 15.59 -17.83
C ALA A 809 1.27 16.96 -18.11
N ALA A 810 0.35 17.41 -17.25
CA ALA A 810 -0.26 18.74 -17.38
C ALA A 810 0.79 19.87 -17.29
N ALA A 811 1.76 19.75 -16.40
CA ALA A 811 2.85 20.70 -16.25
C ALA A 811 3.76 20.75 -17.49
N ALA A 812 4.02 19.60 -18.12
CA ALA A 812 4.79 19.54 -19.37
C ALA A 812 4.05 20.18 -20.56
N SER A 813 2.72 20.15 -20.58
CA SER A 813 1.89 20.77 -21.63
C SER A 813 1.60 22.26 -21.42
N ALA A 814 2.00 22.84 -20.28
CA ALA A 814 1.73 24.23 -19.93
C ALA A 814 3.00 25.10 -20.04
N PRO A 815 3.18 25.88 -21.12
CA PRO A 815 4.41 26.62 -21.37
C PRO A 815 4.64 27.78 -20.37
N ASP A 816 3.56 28.39 -19.87
CA ASP A 816 3.60 29.57 -18.99
C ASP A 816 4.00 29.26 -17.54
N VAL A 817 4.09 27.98 -17.17
CA VAL A 817 4.51 27.55 -15.82
C VAL A 817 6.00 27.85 -15.64
N ALA A 818 6.39 28.36 -14.48
CA ALA A 818 7.80 28.58 -14.17
C ALA A 818 8.61 27.26 -14.25
N ALA A 819 9.83 27.32 -14.78
CA ALA A 819 10.67 26.12 -14.96
C ALA A 819 10.93 25.38 -13.64
N ASP A 820 11.16 26.10 -12.54
CA ASP A 820 11.37 25.51 -11.21
C ASP A 820 10.12 24.81 -10.68
N ALA A 821 8.93 25.36 -10.92
CA ALA A 821 7.67 24.75 -10.53
C ALA A 821 7.39 23.46 -11.33
N ARG A 822 7.71 23.45 -12.63
CA ARG A 822 7.65 22.21 -13.43
C ARG A 822 8.63 21.16 -12.91
N LEU A 823 9.86 21.57 -12.61
CA LEU A 823 10.90 20.67 -12.12
C LEU A 823 10.51 20.02 -10.79
N ASP A 824 9.92 20.77 -9.85
CA ASP A 824 9.43 20.23 -8.57
C ASP A 824 8.36 19.14 -8.76
N VAL A 825 7.40 19.39 -9.66
CA VAL A 825 6.33 18.43 -9.97
C VAL A 825 6.91 17.19 -10.66
N HIS A 826 7.83 17.35 -11.60
CA HIS A 826 8.49 16.22 -12.28
C HIS A 826 9.28 15.35 -11.31
N TRP A 827 10.03 15.93 -10.38
CA TRP A 827 10.72 15.18 -9.31
C TRP A 827 9.75 14.42 -8.43
N THR A 828 8.69 15.09 -7.96
CA THR A 828 7.69 14.48 -7.09
C THR A 828 6.97 13.32 -7.79
N ALA A 829 6.62 13.49 -9.06
CA ALA A 829 5.98 12.43 -9.86
C ALA A 829 6.92 11.27 -10.20
N ALA A 830 8.18 11.55 -10.51
CA ALA A 830 9.20 10.53 -10.76
C ALA A 830 9.46 9.68 -9.51
N LEU A 831 9.62 10.30 -8.34
CA LEU A 831 9.83 9.57 -7.10
C LEU A 831 8.59 8.75 -6.70
N ALA A 832 7.38 9.27 -6.91
CA ALA A 832 6.15 8.52 -6.66
C ALA A 832 5.94 7.33 -7.62
N ASN A 833 6.66 7.28 -8.74
CA ASN A 833 6.60 6.23 -9.75
C ASN A 833 8.00 5.65 -10.03
N PRO A 834 8.63 4.98 -9.04
CA PRO A 834 10.03 4.58 -9.12
C PRO A 834 10.31 3.44 -10.11
N THR A 835 9.29 2.63 -10.43
CA THR A 835 9.39 1.48 -11.34
C THR A 835 8.15 1.39 -12.23
N GLY A 836 8.28 0.78 -13.40
CA GLY A 836 7.18 0.41 -14.30
C GLY A 836 6.48 1.55 -15.07
N VAL A 837 6.83 2.82 -14.80
CA VAL A 837 6.21 4.00 -15.45
C VAL A 837 7.30 4.97 -15.90
N ALA A 838 7.39 5.24 -17.20
CA ALA A 838 8.50 6.00 -17.78
C ALA A 838 8.24 7.51 -17.89
N GLU A 839 6.98 7.93 -18.06
CA GLU A 839 6.66 9.30 -18.49
C GLU A 839 7.12 10.37 -17.48
N PRO A 840 6.94 10.21 -16.16
CA PRO A 840 7.47 11.19 -15.20
C PRO A 840 9.00 11.30 -15.25
N TRP A 841 9.70 10.19 -15.45
CA TRP A 841 11.17 10.18 -15.57
C TRP A 841 11.64 10.81 -16.88
N LEU A 842 10.92 10.63 -18.00
CA LEU A 842 11.22 11.29 -19.28
C LEU A 842 11.02 12.80 -19.17
N ALA A 843 9.91 13.26 -18.58
CA ALA A 843 9.64 14.68 -18.37
C ALA A 843 10.72 15.32 -17.47
N LEU A 844 11.10 14.63 -16.39
CA LEU A 844 12.18 15.05 -15.52
C LEU A 844 13.53 15.13 -16.25
N ALA A 845 13.87 14.11 -17.04
CA ALA A 845 15.12 14.08 -17.81
C ALA A 845 15.20 15.26 -18.79
N ASN A 846 14.15 15.51 -19.56
CA ASN A 846 14.09 16.63 -20.49
C ASN A 846 14.23 17.98 -19.76
N ALA A 847 13.54 18.17 -18.64
CA ALA A 847 13.62 19.39 -17.85
C ALA A 847 15.04 19.63 -17.29
N LEU A 848 15.69 18.58 -16.76
CA LEU A 848 17.03 18.68 -16.20
C LEU A 848 18.10 18.92 -17.28
N LEU A 849 18.03 18.21 -18.41
CA LEU A 849 18.94 18.42 -19.54
C LEU A 849 18.79 19.83 -20.12
N GLY A 850 17.54 20.30 -20.29
CA GLY A 850 17.27 21.67 -20.75
C GLY A 850 17.75 22.75 -19.77
N ALA A 851 17.82 22.44 -18.48
CA ALA A 851 18.38 23.31 -17.45
C ALA A 851 19.92 23.20 -17.31
N GLY A 852 20.60 22.44 -18.17
CA GLY A 852 22.06 22.23 -18.11
C GLY A 852 22.54 21.30 -17.00
N ARG A 853 21.62 20.59 -16.33
CA ARG A 853 21.93 19.66 -15.23
C ARG A 853 22.18 18.25 -15.74
N THR A 854 23.23 18.10 -16.54
CA THR A 854 23.51 16.91 -17.35
C THR A 854 23.59 15.61 -16.54
N GLY A 855 24.24 15.61 -15.36
CA GLY A 855 24.38 14.42 -14.52
C GLY A 855 23.05 13.86 -13.98
N ASP A 856 22.22 14.74 -13.41
CA ASP A 856 20.88 14.37 -12.93
C ASP A 856 19.97 14.00 -14.11
N GLY A 857 20.06 14.73 -15.23
CA GLY A 857 19.29 14.49 -16.45
C GLY A 857 19.56 13.12 -17.08
N VAL A 858 20.83 12.71 -17.19
CA VAL A 858 21.21 11.37 -17.66
C VAL A 858 20.74 10.28 -16.71
N THR A 859 20.80 10.53 -15.40
CA THR A 859 20.32 9.58 -14.38
C THR A 859 18.81 9.37 -14.51
N ALA A 860 18.03 10.47 -14.66
CA ALA A 860 16.60 10.42 -14.90
C ALA A 860 16.27 9.71 -16.23
N ALA A 861 17.04 9.97 -17.29
CA ALA A 861 16.88 9.32 -18.58
C ALA A 861 17.13 7.80 -18.51
N CYS A 862 18.14 7.36 -17.76
CA CYS A 862 18.40 5.93 -17.56
C CYS A 862 17.22 5.25 -16.84
N ARG A 863 16.66 5.90 -15.80
CA ARG A 863 15.47 5.39 -15.10
C ARG A 863 14.25 5.34 -16.01
N ALA A 864 14.04 6.38 -16.81
CA ALA A 864 12.99 6.43 -17.82
C ALA A 864 13.06 5.26 -18.81
N MET A 865 14.26 4.99 -19.35
CA MET A 865 14.45 3.94 -20.34
C MET A 865 14.32 2.54 -19.76
N ALA A 866 14.83 2.35 -18.55
CA ALA A 866 14.63 1.10 -17.81
C ALA A 866 13.14 0.81 -17.56
N ALA A 867 12.34 1.85 -17.32
CA ALA A 867 10.91 1.73 -17.08
C ALA A 867 10.05 1.64 -18.35
N THR A 868 10.57 2.01 -19.53
CA THR A 868 9.75 2.04 -20.75
C THR A 868 9.69 0.66 -21.45
N PRO A 869 8.48 0.17 -21.78
CA PRO A 869 8.29 -1.10 -22.48
C PRO A 869 9.02 -1.13 -23.82
N ALA A 870 9.52 -2.31 -24.22
CA ALA A 870 10.32 -2.47 -25.44
C ALA A 870 9.66 -1.87 -26.70
N ARG A 871 8.34 -2.00 -26.84
CA ARG A 871 7.57 -1.46 -27.98
C ARG A 871 7.54 0.07 -28.05
N ASP A 872 7.69 0.75 -26.92
CA ASP A 872 7.55 2.20 -26.79
C ASP A 872 8.92 2.92 -26.73
N ARG A 873 10.03 2.17 -26.67
CA ARG A 873 11.41 2.72 -26.53
C ARG A 873 11.82 3.63 -27.68
N ALA A 874 11.51 3.26 -28.92
CA ALA A 874 11.87 4.08 -30.09
C ALA A 874 11.23 5.48 -30.02
N ARG A 875 9.98 5.56 -29.57
CA ARG A 875 9.28 6.84 -29.35
C ARG A 875 9.93 7.64 -28.23
N ALA A 876 10.19 7.02 -27.08
CA ALA A 876 10.82 7.68 -25.94
C ALA A 876 12.25 8.18 -26.25
N LEU A 877 13.02 7.44 -27.05
CA LEU A 877 14.34 7.90 -27.55
C LEU A 877 14.19 9.12 -28.47
N ALA A 878 13.21 9.12 -29.36
CA ALA A 878 12.94 10.27 -30.22
C ALA A 878 12.51 11.51 -29.44
N GLU A 879 11.73 11.34 -28.37
CA GLU A 879 11.32 12.42 -27.46
C GLU A 879 12.50 13.01 -26.68
N LEU A 880 13.48 12.20 -26.29
CA LEU A 880 14.66 12.64 -25.52
C LEU A 880 15.76 13.25 -26.39
N ALA A 881 15.84 12.87 -27.68
CA ALA A 881 16.92 13.23 -28.59
C ALA A 881 17.22 14.74 -28.68
N PRO A 882 16.23 15.65 -28.74
CA PRO A 882 16.49 17.09 -28.81
C PRO A 882 17.22 17.60 -27.55
N ALA A 883 16.75 17.23 -26.36
CA ALA A 883 17.35 17.65 -25.09
C ALA A 883 18.73 17.01 -24.88
N TRP A 884 18.90 15.75 -25.28
CA TRP A 884 20.18 15.03 -25.21
C TRP A 884 21.26 15.69 -26.08
N THR A 885 20.88 16.11 -27.30
CA THR A 885 21.79 16.77 -28.26
C THR A 885 22.12 18.19 -27.80
N ALA A 886 21.12 18.95 -27.34
CA ALA A 886 21.31 20.31 -26.84
C ALA A 886 22.19 20.36 -25.58
N ALA A 887 22.22 19.28 -24.80
CA ALA A 887 23.08 19.14 -23.62
C ALA A 887 24.53 18.70 -23.94
N GLU A 888 24.88 18.51 -25.22
CA GLU A 888 26.23 18.16 -25.71
C GLU A 888 26.87 16.95 -24.99
N LEU A 889 26.06 15.91 -24.73
CA LEU A 889 26.49 14.75 -23.99
C LEU A 889 27.49 13.89 -24.79
N ALA A 890 28.62 13.54 -24.17
CA ALA A 890 29.63 12.65 -24.77
C ALA A 890 29.12 11.22 -25.02
N THR A 891 28.08 10.78 -24.30
CA THR A 891 27.46 9.48 -24.51
C THR A 891 26.48 9.56 -25.68
N PRO A 892 26.62 8.74 -26.74
CA PRO A 892 25.67 8.75 -27.84
C PRO A 892 24.31 8.23 -27.37
N ILE A 893 23.24 8.81 -27.92
CA ILE A 893 21.88 8.37 -27.61
C ILE A 893 21.57 6.96 -28.15
N ASP A 894 22.27 6.53 -29.20
CA ASP A 894 22.21 5.15 -29.70
C ASP A 894 22.84 4.20 -28.68
N GLY A 895 22.01 3.32 -28.10
CA GLY A 895 22.43 2.39 -27.06
C GLY A 895 23.43 1.31 -27.53
N ALA A 896 23.46 0.96 -28.82
CA ALA A 896 24.44 0.01 -29.35
C ALA A 896 25.81 0.70 -29.50
N LEU A 897 25.85 1.91 -30.05
CA LEU A 897 27.08 2.70 -30.14
C LEU A 897 27.62 3.04 -28.73
N ALA A 898 26.73 3.38 -27.79
CA ALA A 898 27.12 3.57 -26.40
C ALA A 898 27.73 2.30 -25.81
N PHE A 899 27.19 1.11 -26.10
CA PHE A 899 27.79 -0.14 -25.64
C PHE A 899 29.20 -0.35 -26.21
N GLU A 900 29.40 -0.10 -27.50
CA GLU A 900 30.70 -0.27 -28.15
C GLU A 900 31.76 0.69 -27.58
N LEU A 901 31.42 1.98 -27.42
CA LEU A 901 32.31 2.97 -26.81
C LEU A 901 32.59 2.64 -25.34
N GLY A 902 31.58 2.18 -24.61
CA GLY A 902 31.72 1.76 -23.22
C GLY A 902 32.62 0.52 -23.07
N ALA A 903 32.47 -0.47 -23.94
CA ALA A 903 33.31 -1.67 -23.97
C ALA A 903 34.75 -1.34 -24.37
N ALA A 904 34.95 -0.46 -25.36
CA ALA A 904 36.27 0.02 -25.76
C ALA A 904 36.97 0.77 -24.61
N ALA A 905 36.27 1.71 -23.96
CA ALA A 905 36.78 2.42 -22.79
C ALA A 905 37.12 1.45 -21.63
N ALA A 906 36.31 0.42 -21.39
CA ALA A 906 36.57 -0.59 -20.36
C ALA A 906 37.81 -1.44 -20.69
N ALA A 907 38.03 -1.78 -21.95
CA ALA A 907 39.22 -2.51 -22.43
C ALA A 907 40.50 -1.66 -22.28
N GLU A 908 40.39 -0.34 -22.48
CA GLU A 908 41.45 0.64 -22.24
C GLU A 908 41.62 1.02 -20.76
N ASN A 909 40.88 0.38 -19.84
CA ASN A 909 40.87 0.67 -18.42
C ASN A 909 40.41 2.10 -18.05
N ARG A 910 39.70 2.79 -18.94
CA ARG A 910 39.04 4.10 -18.70
C ARG A 910 37.65 3.90 -18.08
N LEU A 911 37.62 3.34 -16.87
CA LEU A 911 36.40 2.79 -16.26
C LEU A 911 35.31 3.85 -15.99
N ASP A 912 35.65 5.07 -15.59
CA ASP A 912 34.66 6.12 -15.33
C ASP A 912 33.92 6.55 -16.60
N VAL A 913 34.64 6.64 -17.72
CA VAL A 913 34.05 6.92 -19.05
C VAL A 913 33.19 5.75 -19.48
N ALA A 914 33.67 4.52 -19.28
CA ALA A 914 32.94 3.31 -19.60
C ALA A 914 31.59 3.23 -18.86
N ILE A 915 31.52 3.62 -17.58
CA ILE A 915 30.26 3.63 -16.81
C ILE A 915 29.21 4.50 -17.49
N GLY A 916 29.54 5.73 -17.90
CA GLY A 916 28.58 6.64 -18.51
C GLY A 916 27.90 6.01 -19.73
N HIS A 917 28.72 5.44 -20.62
CA HIS A 917 28.24 4.79 -21.83
C HIS A 917 27.49 3.48 -21.57
N LEU A 918 28.05 2.60 -20.71
CA LEU A 918 27.45 1.30 -20.41
C LEU A 918 26.15 1.42 -19.62
N ARG A 919 26.03 2.43 -18.73
CA ARG A 919 24.79 2.70 -17.98
C ARG A 919 23.66 3.08 -18.92
N TRP A 920 23.92 3.97 -19.88
CA TRP A 920 22.95 4.30 -20.91
C TRP A 920 22.60 3.08 -21.79
N ALA A 921 23.61 2.35 -22.26
CA ALA A 921 23.41 1.16 -23.08
C ALA A 921 22.55 0.08 -22.39
N ALA A 922 22.78 -0.18 -21.11
CA ALA A 922 21.98 -1.10 -20.30
C ALA A 922 20.56 -0.59 -20.06
N ALA A 923 20.37 0.73 -19.90
CA ALA A 923 19.04 1.33 -19.75
C ALA A 923 18.19 1.26 -21.03
N VAL A 924 18.82 1.41 -22.21
CA VAL A 924 18.14 1.32 -23.52
C VAL A 924 17.70 -0.12 -23.84
N ASP A 925 18.44 -1.12 -23.36
CA ASP A 925 18.08 -2.53 -23.51
C ASP A 925 18.26 -3.31 -22.18
N PRO A 926 17.35 -3.12 -21.21
CA PRO A 926 17.42 -3.74 -19.88
C PRO A 926 17.31 -5.26 -19.89
N SER A 927 16.78 -5.84 -20.98
CA SER A 927 16.69 -7.28 -21.18
C SER A 927 18.03 -7.92 -21.57
N ASN A 928 19.03 -7.12 -21.92
CA ASN A 928 20.29 -7.60 -22.45
C ASN A 928 21.29 -7.94 -21.34
N ALA A 929 21.33 -9.22 -20.98
CA ALA A 929 22.22 -9.73 -19.96
C ALA A 929 23.70 -9.38 -20.20
N ARG A 930 24.15 -9.33 -21.47
CA ARG A 930 25.53 -8.95 -21.80
C ARG A 930 25.83 -7.50 -21.45
N ARG A 931 24.92 -6.57 -21.73
CA ARG A 931 25.09 -5.15 -21.38
C ARG A 931 25.11 -4.95 -19.88
N ALA A 932 24.18 -5.60 -19.17
CA ALA A 932 24.13 -5.58 -17.71
C ALA A 932 25.41 -6.18 -17.10
N GLN A 933 25.89 -7.32 -17.60
CA GLN A 933 27.12 -7.96 -17.14
C GLN A 933 28.35 -7.06 -17.36
N SER A 934 28.51 -6.46 -18.55
CA SER A 934 29.62 -5.53 -18.81
C SER A 934 29.60 -4.34 -17.86
N LEU A 935 28.43 -3.73 -17.64
CA LEU A 935 28.28 -2.63 -16.69
C LEU A 935 28.61 -3.07 -15.26
N ALA A 936 28.09 -4.22 -14.83
CA ALA A 936 28.30 -4.74 -13.49
C ALA A 936 29.77 -5.10 -13.22
N VAL A 937 30.48 -5.65 -14.22
CA VAL A 937 31.93 -5.90 -14.11
C VAL A 937 32.71 -4.60 -13.97
N VAL A 938 32.42 -3.58 -14.78
CA VAL A 938 33.08 -2.27 -14.67
C VAL A 938 32.82 -1.60 -13.32
N LEU A 939 31.57 -1.66 -12.83
CA LEU A 939 31.21 -1.17 -11.50
C LEU A 939 31.96 -1.93 -10.39
N GLY A 940 32.06 -3.25 -10.49
CA GLY A 940 32.81 -4.09 -9.56
C GLY A 940 34.31 -3.76 -9.56
N ARG A 941 34.92 -3.55 -10.73
CA ARG A 941 36.33 -3.14 -10.86
C ARG A 941 36.63 -1.78 -10.21
N LEU A 942 35.63 -0.91 -10.08
CA LEU A 942 35.70 0.37 -9.37
C LEU A 942 35.26 0.29 -7.89
N GLY A 943 35.01 -0.90 -7.36
CA GLY A 943 34.58 -1.08 -5.97
C GLY A 943 33.11 -0.76 -5.71
N ARG A 944 32.31 -0.43 -6.73
CA ARG A 944 30.87 -0.09 -6.64
C ARG A 944 30.01 -1.36 -6.59
N GLY A 945 30.32 -2.27 -5.67
CA GLY A 945 29.74 -3.61 -5.59
C GLY A 945 28.21 -3.63 -5.48
N HIS A 946 27.62 -2.81 -4.62
CA HIS A 946 26.18 -2.75 -4.44
C HIS A 946 25.42 -2.32 -5.69
N GLU A 947 25.92 -1.31 -6.40
CA GLU A 947 25.32 -0.90 -7.67
C GLU A 947 25.46 -2.00 -8.72
N ALA A 948 26.61 -2.69 -8.77
CA ALA A 948 26.82 -3.83 -9.65
C ALA A 948 25.83 -4.98 -9.36
N ILE A 949 25.53 -5.25 -8.08
CA ILE A 949 24.51 -6.23 -7.67
C ILE A 949 23.14 -5.81 -8.21
N ARG A 950 22.75 -4.54 -8.05
CA ARG A 950 21.47 -4.03 -8.57
C ARG A 950 21.34 -4.23 -10.08
N VAL A 951 22.40 -3.94 -10.83
CA VAL A 951 22.41 -4.09 -12.30
C VAL A 951 22.33 -5.56 -12.73
N LEU A 952 23.00 -6.47 -12.01
CA LEU A 952 23.10 -7.88 -12.40
C LEU A 952 21.93 -8.74 -11.90
N SER A 953 21.29 -8.36 -10.80
CA SER A 953 20.19 -9.11 -10.16
C SER A 953 18.99 -9.45 -11.08
N PRO A 954 18.52 -8.61 -12.03
CA PRO A 954 17.42 -9.01 -12.90
C PRO A 954 17.77 -10.24 -13.78
N HIS A 955 19.05 -10.41 -14.12
CA HIS A 955 19.54 -11.52 -14.93
C HIS A 955 20.05 -12.69 -14.09
N GLU A 956 20.67 -12.42 -12.94
CA GLU A 956 21.26 -13.41 -12.03
C GLU A 956 20.63 -13.30 -10.64
N ARG A 957 19.35 -13.66 -10.53
CA ARG A 957 18.50 -13.33 -9.37
C ARG A 957 19.06 -13.78 -8.03
N SER A 958 19.68 -14.95 -7.96
CA SER A 958 20.22 -15.52 -6.71
C SER A 958 21.74 -15.42 -6.62
N ASP A 959 22.43 -15.33 -7.76
CA ASP A 959 23.88 -15.42 -7.88
C ASP A 959 24.58 -14.07 -8.01
N ALA A 960 23.86 -12.97 -8.27
CA ALA A 960 24.45 -11.65 -8.46
C ALA A 960 25.43 -11.25 -7.33
N PRO A 961 25.08 -11.37 -6.02
CA PRO A 961 26.04 -11.08 -4.95
C PRO A 961 27.32 -11.93 -5.03
N ARG A 962 27.20 -13.23 -5.30
CA ARG A 962 28.34 -14.14 -5.42
C ARG A 962 29.26 -13.75 -6.60
N LEU A 963 28.67 -13.49 -7.76
CA LEU A 963 29.41 -13.11 -8.98
C LEU A 963 30.12 -11.76 -8.82
N ILE A 964 29.44 -10.76 -8.22
CA ILE A 964 30.04 -9.45 -7.97
C ILE A 964 31.11 -9.53 -6.89
N GLY A 965 30.90 -10.33 -5.85
CA GLY A 965 31.92 -10.61 -4.84
C GLY A 965 33.22 -11.13 -5.44
N ARG A 966 33.14 -12.04 -6.43
CA ARG A 966 34.30 -12.50 -7.19
C ARG A 966 34.98 -11.40 -7.97
N VAL A 967 34.22 -10.60 -8.74
CA VAL A 967 34.79 -9.47 -9.51
C VAL A 967 35.53 -8.50 -8.60
N LEU A 968 34.98 -8.20 -7.41
CA LEU A 968 35.62 -7.34 -6.42
C LEU A 968 36.94 -7.93 -5.92
N ALA A 969 36.94 -9.22 -5.56
CA ALA A 969 38.14 -9.94 -5.12
C ALA A 969 39.24 -9.95 -6.21
N ASP A 970 38.87 -10.28 -7.45
CA ASP A 970 39.78 -10.31 -8.59
C ASP A 970 40.36 -8.92 -8.92
N SER A 971 39.65 -7.86 -8.54
CA SER A 971 40.06 -6.46 -8.75
C SER A 971 40.80 -5.85 -7.55
N GLY A 972 41.07 -6.62 -6.50
CA GLY A 972 41.76 -6.16 -5.28
C GLY A 972 40.88 -5.36 -4.30
N HIS A 973 39.57 -5.31 -4.49
CA HIS A 973 38.62 -4.67 -3.57
C HIS A 973 38.17 -5.64 -2.48
N ASP A 974 39.12 -6.28 -1.79
CA ASP A 974 38.83 -7.41 -0.90
C ASP A 974 37.87 -7.06 0.24
N ALA A 975 37.96 -5.86 0.84
CA ALA A 975 37.04 -5.46 1.91
C ALA A 975 35.57 -5.40 1.43
N ALA A 976 35.34 -4.90 0.22
CA ALA A 976 34.01 -4.92 -0.39
C ALA A 976 33.59 -6.34 -0.79
N ALA A 977 34.53 -7.14 -1.30
CA ALA A 977 34.31 -8.54 -1.64
C ALA A 977 33.87 -9.36 -0.43
N VAL A 978 34.56 -9.24 0.71
CA VAL A 978 34.24 -9.96 1.96
C VAL A 978 32.82 -9.68 2.41
N ARG A 979 32.40 -8.41 2.48
CA ARG A 979 31.02 -8.06 2.89
C ARG A 979 29.97 -8.72 2.00
N ILE A 980 30.14 -8.63 0.68
CA ILE A 980 29.19 -9.16 -0.30
C ILE A 980 29.22 -10.70 -0.34
N LEU A 981 30.41 -11.31 -0.34
CA LEU A 981 30.59 -12.76 -0.34
C LEU A 981 30.09 -13.38 0.97
N HIS A 982 30.25 -12.69 2.11
CA HIS A 982 29.75 -13.16 3.39
C HIS A 982 28.22 -13.20 3.41
N HIS A 983 27.55 -12.19 2.84
CA HIS A 983 26.10 -12.26 2.60
C HIS A 983 25.73 -13.44 1.66
N ALA A 984 26.47 -13.61 0.56
CA ALA A 984 26.24 -14.68 -0.40
C ALA A 984 26.52 -16.10 0.15
N SER A 985 27.36 -16.21 1.18
CA SER A 985 27.84 -17.48 1.73
C SER A 985 26.75 -18.42 2.22
N ARG A 986 25.59 -17.86 2.59
CA ARG A 986 24.37 -18.59 2.97
C ARG A 986 23.87 -19.53 1.85
N ARG A 987 24.30 -19.29 0.60
CA ARG A 987 23.98 -20.09 -0.59
C ARG A 987 25.16 -20.91 -1.11
N PHE A 988 26.36 -20.78 -0.56
CA PHE A 988 27.54 -21.47 -1.09
C PHE A 988 27.41 -22.98 -0.92
N ARG A 989 27.68 -23.70 -2.02
CA ARG A 989 27.67 -25.16 -2.09
C ARG A 989 29.03 -25.75 -2.48
N THR A 990 29.95 -24.92 -2.97
CA THR A 990 31.20 -25.38 -3.57
C THR A 990 32.39 -25.01 -2.70
N VAL A 991 33.46 -25.81 -2.79
CA VAL A 991 34.75 -25.49 -2.18
C VAL A 991 35.29 -24.15 -2.67
N GLU A 992 35.13 -23.85 -3.97
CA GLU A 992 35.67 -22.65 -4.61
C GLU A 992 35.08 -21.36 -4.02
N ASP A 993 33.76 -21.30 -3.82
CA ASP A 993 33.11 -20.11 -3.27
C ASP A 993 33.55 -19.85 -1.80
N TRP A 994 33.65 -20.91 -0.98
CA TRP A 994 34.14 -20.80 0.39
C TRP A 994 35.64 -20.43 0.46
N ALA A 995 36.46 -20.99 -0.43
CA ALA A 995 37.88 -20.67 -0.52
C ALA A 995 38.11 -19.21 -0.96
N LEU A 996 37.29 -18.69 -1.86
CA LEU A 996 37.32 -17.28 -2.29
C LEU A 996 37.02 -16.35 -1.11
N LEU A 997 35.93 -16.59 -0.37
CA LEU A 997 35.60 -15.80 0.82
C LEU A 997 36.71 -15.89 1.88
N ALA A 998 37.22 -17.09 2.16
CA ALA A 998 38.29 -17.28 3.13
C ALA A 998 39.56 -16.50 2.76
N SER A 999 39.95 -16.56 1.48
CA SER A 999 41.16 -15.89 0.99
C SER A 999 41.01 -14.36 0.99
N SER A 1000 39.86 -13.84 0.57
CA SER A 1000 39.60 -12.39 0.62
C SER A 1000 39.54 -11.88 2.06
N ALA A 1001 38.91 -12.61 2.98
CA ALA A 1001 38.85 -12.24 4.40
C ALA A 1001 40.24 -12.27 5.05
N HIS A 1002 41.07 -13.26 4.70
CA HIS A 1002 42.44 -13.33 5.17
C HIS A 1002 43.26 -12.10 4.72
N ARG A 1003 43.14 -11.67 3.46
CA ARG A 1003 43.83 -10.49 2.92
C ARG A 1003 43.39 -9.17 3.58
N THR A 1004 42.16 -9.09 4.06
CA THR A 1004 41.67 -7.90 4.79
C THR A 1004 41.98 -7.95 6.28
N GLY A 1005 42.58 -9.03 6.77
CA GLY A 1005 42.81 -9.26 8.20
C GLY A 1005 41.54 -9.59 8.99
N ASP A 1006 40.45 -9.98 8.32
CA ASP A 1006 39.23 -10.46 8.98
C ASP A 1006 39.35 -11.96 9.27
N ASP A 1007 40.25 -12.26 10.22
CA ASP A 1007 40.70 -13.61 10.52
C ASP A 1007 39.55 -14.52 11.02
N ALA A 1008 38.52 -13.95 11.65
CA ALA A 1008 37.37 -14.73 12.12
C ALA A 1008 36.50 -15.22 10.94
N ILE A 1009 36.18 -14.35 9.98
CA ILE A 1009 35.45 -14.75 8.76
C ILE A 1009 36.32 -15.71 7.94
N ALA A 1010 37.62 -15.43 7.82
CA ALA A 1010 38.56 -16.29 7.10
C ALA A 1010 38.58 -17.71 7.69
N ALA A 1011 38.65 -17.83 9.01
CA ALA A 1011 38.64 -19.11 9.70
C ALA A 1011 37.30 -19.85 9.53
N ALA A 1012 36.18 -19.16 9.69
CA ALA A 1012 34.85 -19.76 9.49
C ALA A 1012 34.65 -20.27 8.06
N ALA A 1013 34.99 -19.47 7.05
CA ALA A 1013 34.89 -19.85 5.65
C ALA A 1013 35.88 -20.96 5.27
N GLY A 1014 37.12 -20.90 5.77
CA GLY A 1014 38.14 -21.92 5.57
C GLY A 1014 37.74 -23.28 6.14
N ARG A 1015 37.21 -23.31 7.39
CA ARG A 1015 36.63 -24.54 7.99
C ARG A 1015 35.55 -25.14 7.10
N ARG A 1016 34.68 -24.31 6.53
CA ARG A 1016 33.61 -24.78 5.66
C ARG A 1016 34.13 -25.33 4.34
N ALA A 1017 35.15 -24.70 3.75
CA ALA A 1017 35.84 -25.21 2.56
C ALA A 1017 36.51 -26.58 2.82
N VAL A 1018 37.23 -26.72 3.93
CA VAL A 1018 37.89 -27.99 4.32
C VAL A 1018 36.87 -29.10 4.58
N ALA A 1019 35.76 -28.79 5.26
CA ALA A 1019 34.66 -29.74 5.48
C ALA A 1019 34.01 -30.22 4.17
N LEU A 1020 34.05 -29.39 3.12
CA LEU A 1020 33.62 -29.75 1.76
C LEU A 1020 34.72 -30.42 0.91
N GLY A 1021 35.92 -30.63 1.49
CA GLY A 1021 37.01 -31.39 0.88
C GLY A 1021 38.15 -30.55 0.30
N ALA A 1022 38.27 -29.26 0.65
CA ALA A 1022 39.40 -28.44 0.21
C ALA A 1022 40.75 -28.97 0.73
N ARG A 1023 41.75 -29.03 -0.16
CA ARG A 1023 43.14 -29.46 0.16
C ARG A 1023 44.21 -28.51 -0.38
N ASP A 1024 43.80 -27.36 -0.91
CA ASP A 1024 44.74 -26.37 -1.45
C ASP A 1024 45.67 -25.85 -0.34
N PRO A 1025 47.01 -26.05 -0.44
CA PRO A 1025 47.93 -25.65 0.62
C PRO A 1025 47.89 -24.15 0.93
N ALA A 1026 47.59 -23.29 -0.05
CA ALA A 1026 47.47 -21.85 0.17
C ALA A 1026 46.27 -21.50 1.06
N LEU A 1027 45.10 -22.10 0.79
CA LEU A 1027 43.93 -21.97 1.65
C LEU A 1027 44.17 -22.53 3.05
N LEU A 1028 44.82 -23.70 3.17
CA LEU A 1028 45.13 -24.30 4.47
C LEU A 1028 46.11 -23.42 5.27
N ALA A 1029 47.10 -22.81 4.61
CA ALA A 1029 48.01 -21.85 5.24
C ALA A 1029 47.28 -20.58 5.72
N ALA A 1030 46.37 -20.04 4.91
CA ALA A 1030 45.53 -18.90 5.30
C ALA A 1030 44.63 -19.23 6.50
N LEU A 1031 43.99 -20.41 6.50
CA LEU A 1031 43.19 -20.90 7.61
C LEU A 1031 44.04 -21.07 8.88
N ALA A 1032 45.21 -21.71 8.79
CA ALA A 1032 46.11 -21.88 9.92
C ALA A 1032 46.55 -20.54 10.51
N ALA A 1033 46.86 -19.57 9.64
CA ALA A 1033 47.22 -18.22 10.04
C ALA A 1033 46.09 -17.51 10.78
N SER A 1034 44.89 -17.56 10.21
CA SER A 1034 43.72 -16.94 10.82
C SER A 1034 43.32 -17.62 12.15
N LEU A 1035 43.44 -18.96 12.26
CA LEU A 1035 43.16 -19.69 13.50
C LEU A 1035 44.07 -19.25 14.66
N TYR A 1036 45.40 -19.16 14.47
CA TYR A 1036 46.26 -18.67 15.56
C TYR A 1036 46.03 -17.19 15.86
N ARG A 1037 45.67 -16.37 14.86
CA ARG A 1037 45.39 -14.94 15.05
C ARG A 1037 44.11 -14.71 15.85
N ILE A 1038 43.16 -15.65 15.83
CA ILE A 1038 41.95 -15.59 16.67
C ILE A 1038 42.05 -16.39 17.98
N GLY A 1039 43.23 -16.98 18.27
CA GLY A 1039 43.47 -17.74 19.49
C GLY A 1039 42.99 -19.19 19.48
N GLU A 1040 42.57 -19.73 18.33
CA GLU A 1040 42.14 -21.13 18.16
C GLU A 1040 43.36 -22.05 17.96
N PHE A 1041 44.22 -22.10 18.97
CA PHE A 1041 45.55 -22.71 18.86
C PHE A 1041 45.51 -24.24 18.68
N VAL A 1042 44.53 -24.94 19.22
CA VAL A 1042 44.43 -26.41 19.14
C VAL A 1042 44.10 -26.86 17.72
N GLU A 1043 43.12 -26.21 17.08
CA GLU A 1043 42.76 -26.48 15.69
C GLU A 1043 43.91 -26.07 14.75
N CYS A 1044 44.58 -24.95 15.05
CA CYS A 1044 45.76 -24.51 14.31
C CYS A 1044 46.91 -25.55 14.36
N GLU A 1045 47.20 -26.16 15.52
CA GLU A 1045 48.23 -27.20 15.66
C GLU A 1045 47.96 -28.40 14.74
N GLN A 1046 46.70 -28.87 14.71
CA GLN A 1046 46.30 -30.01 13.86
C GLN A 1046 46.49 -29.71 12.37
N LEU A 1047 46.10 -28.50 11.95
CA LEU A 1047 46.23 -28.05 10.57
C LEU A 1047 47.69 -27.79 10.18
N ALA A 1048 48.47 -27.23 11.10
CA ALA A 1048 49.89 -26.98 10.92
C ALA A 1048 50.68 -28.29 10.73
N GLN A 1049 50.31 -29.35 11.46
CA GLN A 1049 50.90 -30.69 11.29
C GLN A 1049 50.68 -31.22 9.86
N GLN A 1050 49.50 -30.99 9.28
CA GLN A 1050 49.21 -31.35 7.89
C GLN A 1050 50.09 -30.56 6.92
N LEU A 1051 50.17 -29.24 7.09
CA LEU A 1051 50.99 -28.34 6.25
C LEU A 1051 52.49 -28.67 6.29
N ILE A 1052 53.03 -29.07 7.43
CA ILE A 1052 54.45 -29.47 7.57
C ILE A 1052 54.77 -30.71 6.71
N GLY A 1053 53.78 -31.59 6.50
CA GLY A 1053 53.90 -32.77 5.66
C GLY A 1053 53.87 -32.50 4.15
N GLU A 1054 53.52 -31.28 3.74
CA GLU A 1054 53.46 -30.89 2.32
C GLU A 1054 54.86 -30.75 1.70
N ALA A 1055 54.98 -31.15 0.43
CA ALA A 1055 56.24 -31.05 -0.30
C ALA A 1055 56.58 -29.60 -0.72
N ASP A 1056 55.57 -28.72 -0.79
CA ASP A 1056 55.75 -27.32 -1.14
C ASP A 1056 56.48 -26.55 -0.02
N ARG A 1057 57.57 -25.85 -0.39
CA ARG A 1057 58.40 -25.11 0.58
C ARG A 1057 57.61 -24.02 1.30
N ARG A 1058 56.71 -23.31 0.62
CA ARG A 1058 55.94 -22.21 1.22
C ARG A 1058 54.89 -22.76 2.19
N ALA A 1059 54.13 -23.77 1.79
CA ALA A 1059 53.17 -24.45 2.66
C ALA A 1059 53.85 -25.02 3.91
N ARG A 1060 55.00 -25.68 3.74
CA ARG A 1060 55.79 -26.21 4.86
C ARG A 1060 56.29 -25.11 5.79
N LEU A 1061 56.78 -24.00 5.24
CA LEU A 1061 57.21 -22.83 6.04
C LEU A 1061 56.04 -22.25 6.84
N SER A 1062 54.89 -22.01 6.21
CA SER A 1062 53.67 -21.56 6.91
C SER A 1062 53.22 -22.56 7.97
N GLY A 1063 53.30 -23.86 7.69
CA GLY A 1063 53.02 -24.92 8.66
C GLY A 1063 53.94 -24.88 9.88
N LEU A 1064 55.26 -24.73 9.68
CA LEU A 1064 56.22 -24.63 10.78
C LEU A 1064 56.00 -23.37 11.63
N HIS A 1065 55.70 -22.23 11.00
CA HIS A 1065 55.40 -20.99 11.71
C HIS A 1065 54.08 -21.07 12.48
N ALA A 1066 53.01 -21.59 11.87
CA ALA A 1066 51.72 -21.82 12.53
C ALA A 1066 51.82 -22.81 13.69
N MET A 1067 52.65 -23.87 13.54
CA MET A 1067 52.96 -24.82 14.61
C MET A 1067 53.68 -24.12 15.77
N ALA A 1068 54.68 -23.26 15.49
CA ALA A 1068 55.35 -22.49 16.51
C ALA A 1068 54.40 -21.56 17.27
N ARG A 1069 53.54 -20.81 16.58
CA ARG A 1069 52.55 -19.92 17.23
C ARG A 1069 51.50 -20.70 18.01
N SER A 1070 50.94 -21.77 17.46
CA SER A 1070 49.94 -22.58 18.17
C SER A 1070 50.49 -23.18 19.46
N LEU A 1071 51.71 -23.74 19.43
CA LEU A 1071 52.36 -24.27 20.63
C LEU A 1071 52.68 -23.19 21.66
N ALA A 1072 53.18 -22.03 21.21
CA ALA A 1072 53.42 -20.90 22.10
C ALA A 1072 52.12 -20.39 22.73
N GLY A 1073 51.03 -20.34 21.98
CA GLY A 1073 49.70 -19.93 22.48
C GLY A 1073 49.10 -20.90 23.51
N GLN A 1074 49.50 -22.17 23.47
CA GLN A 1074 49.16 -23.18 24.47
C GLN A 1074 50.12 -23.20 25.68
N GLY A 1075 51.10 -22.28 25.74
CA GLY A 1075 52.12 -22.24 26.80
C GLY A 1075 53.28 -23.23 26.63
N ARG A 1076 53.36 -23.93 25.49
CA ARG A 1076 54.39 -24.93 25.17
C ARG A 1076 55.60 -24.29 24.49
N HIS A 1077 56.20 -23.25 25.10
CA HIS A 1077 57.25 -22.42 24.48
C HIS A 1077 58.52 -23.19 24.10
N VAL A 1078 58.89 -24.23 24.85
CA VAL A 1078 60.07 -25.07 24.54
C VAL A 1078 59.87 -25.84 23.23
N ASP A 1079 58.68 -26.43 23.02
CA ASP A 1079 58.34 -27.11 21.78
C ASP A 1079 58.23 -26.10 20.63
N ALA A 1080 57.59 -24.95 20.88
CA ALA A 1080 57.41 -23.88 19.91
C ALA A 1080 58.75 -23.38 19.32
N LEU A 1081 59.78 -23.21 20.17
CA LEU A 1081 61.10 -22.74 19.73
C LEU A 1081 61.74 -23.65 18.68
N ARG A 1082 61.52 -24.97 18.77
CA ARG A 1082 62.04 -25.94 17.80
C ARG A 1082 61.46 -25.68 16.41
N TYR A 1083 60.16 -25.45 16.33
CA TYR A 1083 59.47 -25.21 15.06
C TYR A 1083 59.76 -23.81 14.51
N ALA A 1084 59.88 -22.80 15.39
CA ALA A 1084 60.24 -21.45 14.99
C ALA A 1084 61.65 -21.39 14.36
N LYS A 1085 62.63 -22.09 14.95
CA LYS A 1085 63.98 -22.22 14.37
C LYS A 1085 63.97 -22.97 13.04
N ALA A 1086 63.20 -24.05 12.94
CA ALA A 1086 63.06 -24.79 11.68
C ALA A 1086 62.39 -23.93 10.58
N ALA A 1087 61.48 -23.03 10.94
CA ALA A 1087 60.91 -22.06 10.00
C ALA A 1087 61.95 -21.01 9.57
N ASP A 1088 62.78 -20.52 10.51
CA ASP A 1088 63.84 -19.53 10.24
C ASP A 1088 64.93 -20.09 9.31
N GLU A 1089 65.30 -21.36 9.48
CA GLU A 1089 66.21 -22.10 8.60
C GLU A 1089 65.72 -22.16 7.14
N LEU A 1090 64.41 -22.08 6.90
CA LEU A 1090 63.83 -22.02 5.57
C LEU A 1090 63.87 -20.61 4.97
N ALA A 1091 64.51 -19.63 5.62
CA ALA A 1091 64.71 -18.26 5.15
C ALA A 1091 63.41 -17.59 4.68
N PRO A 1092 62.48 -17.26 5.61
CA PRO A 1092 61.26 -16.53 5.27
C PRO A 1092 61.59 -15.13 4.73
N ASP A 1093 60.72 -14.60 3.88
CA ASP A 1093 60.82 -13.25 3.32
C ASP A 1093 59.57 -12.40 3.64
N GLY A 1094 59.70 -11.08 3.44
CA GLY A 1094 58.59 -10.12 3.57
C GLY A 1094 57.93 -10.10 4.95
N GLU A 1095 56.59 -10.07 4.96
CA GLU A 1095 55.76 -9.99 6.18
C GLU A 1095 55.90 -11.23 7.06
N LEU A 1096 56.07 -12.41 6.46
CA LEU A 1096 56.20 -13.66 7.20
C LEU A 1096 57.51 -13.72 8.01
N ALA A 1097 58.59 -13.13 7.51
CA ALA A 1097 59.86 -13.00 8.24
C ALA A 1097 59.70 -12.11 9.47
N ALA A 1098 58.97 -10.99 9.34
CA ALA A 1098 58.69 -10.09 10.45
C ALA A 1098 57.78 -10.76 11.49
N GLU A 1099 56.73 -11.49 11.06
CA GLU A 1099 55.87 -12.24 11.97
C GLU A 1099 56.60 -13.40 12.67
N LEU A 1100 57.54 -14.07 11.98
CA LEU A 1100 58.36 -15.12 12.59
C LEU A 1100 59.32 -14.53 13.63
N ALA A 1101 59.92 -13.36 13.37
CA ALA A 1101 60.75 -12.66 14.33
C ALA A 1101 59.98 -12.29 15.61
N ASP A 1102 58.79 -11.67 15.48
CA ASP A 1102 57.86 -11.43 16.61
C ASP A 1102 57.54 -12.72 17.35
N THR A 1103 57.30 -13.80 16.61
CA THR A 1103 57.00 -15.12 17.21
C THR A 1103 58.18 -15.64 18.02
N LEU A 1104 59.42 -15.53 17.50
CA LEU A 1104 60.64 -15.93 18.21
C LEU A 1104 60.84 -15.09 19.48
N ASP A 1105 60.69 -13.78 19.40
CA ASP A 1105 60.84 -12.86 20.54
C ASP A 1105 59.84 -13.22 21.65
N ARG A 1106 58.56 -13.45 21.30
CA ARG A 1106 57.52 -13.87 22.25
C ARG A 1106 57.79 -15.24 22.85
N ILE A 1107 58.25 -16.20 22.05
CA ILE A 1107 58.62 -17.53 22.55
C ILE A 1107 59.75 -17.43 23.57
N VAL A 1108 60.77 -16.61 23.30
CA VAL A 1108 61.90 -16.38 24.23
C VAL A 1108 61.43 -15.67 25.51
N ALA A 1109 60.50 -14.71 25.38
CA ALA A 1109 59.88 -14.02 26.50
C ALA A 1109 58.85 -14.86 27.26
N GLN A 1110 58.52 -16.07 26.79
CA GLN A 1110 57.42 -16.92 27.31
C GLN A 1110 56.06 -16.22 27.30
N GLU A 1111 55.83 -15.40 26.27
CA GLU A 1111 54.59 -14.67 26.07
C GLU A 1111 53.68 -15.41 25.08
N VAL A 1112 52.36 -15.25 25.28
CA VAL A 1112 51.35 -15.74 24.36
C VAL A 1112 51.42 -14.92 23.06
N PRO A 1113 51.32 -15.55 21.88
CA PRO A 1113 51.19 -14.84 20.62
C PRO A 1113 50.00 -13.87 20.64
N ALA A 1114 50.17 -12.70 20.02
CA ALA A 1114 49.08 -11.73 19.94
C ALA A 1114 47.86 -12.34 19.23
N VAL A 1115 46.70 -12.21 19.88
CA VAL A 1115 45.37 -12.50 19.34
C VAL A 1115 44.76 -11.19 18.85
N ARG A 1116 44.13 -11.22 17.69
CA ARG A 1116 43.42 -10.08 17.10
C ARG A 1116 41.97 -10.12 17.53
N ASP A 1117 41.49 -8.99 18.03
CA ASP A 1117 40.08 -8.80 18.32
C ASP A 1117 39.28 -8.81 17.00
N SER A 1118 38.13 -9.48 17.02
CA SER A 1118 37.20 -9.49 15.89
C SER A 1118 35.77 -9.28 16.39
N PRO A 1119 34.98 -8.41 15.74
CA PRO A 1119 33.55 -8.30 16.01
C PRO A 1119 32.80 -9.63 15.86
N GLU A 1120 33.27 -10.53 14.99
CA GLU A 1120 32.65 -11.83 14.76
C GLU A 1120 32.87 -12.82 15.93
N LEU A 1121 33.79 -12.52 16.85
CA LEU A 1121 34.05 -13.33 18.05
C LEU A 1121 33.47 -12.70 19.33
N SER A 1122 32.87 -11.52 19.21
CA SER A 1122 32.25 -10.78 20.30
C SER A 1122 31.10 -11.55 20.97
N LEU A 1123 30.77 -11.16 22.21
CA LEU A 1123 29.63 -11.75 22.92
C LEU A 1123 28.31 -11.39 22.22
N GLU A 1124 28.23 -10.21 21.62
CA GLU A 1124 27.11 -9.75 20.78
C GLU A 1124 26.88 -10.68 19.60
N ARG A 1125 27.95 -11.03 18.87
CA ARG A 1125 27.85 -11.96 17.73
C ARG A 1125 27.45 -13.35 18.19
N ARG A 1126 28.05 -13.88 19.26
CA ARG A 1126 27.65 -15.18 19.83
C ARG A 1126 26.18 -15.20 20.22
N ALA A 1127 25.67 -14.15 20.86
CA ALA A 1127 24.25 -14.04 21.18
C ALA A 1127 23.39 -14.06 19.91
N ALA A 1128 23.80 -13.30 18.87
CA ALA A 1128 23.09 -13.28 17.60
C ALA A 1128 23.11 -14.64 16.88
N ASP A 1129 24.20 -15.40 16.98
CA ASP A 1129 24.31 -16.76 16.46
C ASP A 1129 23.43 -17.74 17.25
N GLU A 1130 23.31 -17.58 18.57
CA GLU A 1130 22.36 -18.35 19.38
C GLU A 1130 20.91 -18.07 18.98
N LEU A 1131 20.57 -16.80 18.71
CA LEU A 1131 19.25 -16.42 18.22
C LEU A 1131 18.96 -17.01 16.85
N GLU A 1132 19.92 -16.93 15.93
CA GLU A 1132 19.82 -17.52 14.58
C GLU A 1132 19.71 -19.04 14.64
N ALA A 1133 20.39 -19.70 15.59
CA ALA A 1133 20.33 -21.14 15.81
C ALA A 1133 19.07 -21.60 16.58
N GLY A 1134 18.17 -20.68 16.96
CA GLY A 1134 16.94 -21.01 17.69
C GLY A 1134 17.12 -21.34 19.18
N LYS A 1135 18.27 -20.97 19.77
CA LYS A 1135 18.58 -21.18 21.20
C LYS A 1135 18.03 -20.03 22.05
N PHE A 1136 16.70 -19.89 22.09
CA PHE A 1136 16.06 -18.72 22.71
C PHE A 1136 16.21 -18.67 24.23
N ASP A 1137 16.19 -19.83 24.91
CA ASP A 1137 16.16 -19.90 26.37
C ASP A 1137 17.46 -19.37 27.02
N SER A 1138 18.61 -19.52 26.36
CA SER A 1138 19.88 -18.95 26.84
C SER A 1138 19.90 -17.42 26.81
N LEU A 1139 19.05 -16.81 25.97
CA LEU A 1139 19.04 -15.37 25.73
C LEU A 1139 18.02 -14.62 26.59
N LEU A 1140 17.00 -15.29 27.14
CA LEU A 1140 15.88 -14.64 27.83
C LEU A 1140 16.33 -13.76 29.01
N ALA A 1141 17.35 -14.19 29.77
CA ALA A 1141 17.86 -13.42 30.91
C ALA A 1141 18.72 -12.20 30.49
N ALA A 1142 19.12 -12.11 29.22
CA ALA A 1142 20.09 -11.13 28.74
C ALA A 1142 19.45 -9.80 28.28
N VAL A 1143 18.13 -9.61 28.42
CA VAL A 1143 17.45 -8.34 28.13
C VAL A 1143 18.04 -7.19 28.97
N ALA A 1144 18.38 -7.47 30.23
CA ALA A 1144 19.01 -6.53 31.15
C ALA A 1144 20.52 -6.32 30.89
N SER A 1145 21.10 -6.95 29.87
CA SER A 1145 22.52 -6.77 29.53
C SER A 1145 22.88 -5.29 29.35
N PRO A 1146 24.07 -4.86 29.80
CA PRO A 1146 24.57 -3.51 29.53
C PRO A 1146 24.96 -3.32 28.06
N SER A 1147 25.21 -4.41 27.32
CA SER A 1147 25.42 -4.36 25.86
C SER A 1147 24.08 -4.31 25.15
N TRP A 1148 23.85 -3.25 24.38
CA TRP A 1148 22.63 -3.08 23.59
C TRP A 1148 22.51 -4.11 22.47
N GLY A 1149 23.61 -4.57 21.89
CA GLY A 1149 23.60 -5.65 20.90
C GLY A 1149 23.05 -6.95 21.47
N ILE A 1150 23.51 -7.33 22.67
CA ILE A 1150 22.98 -8.51 23.39
C ILE A 1150 21.53 -8.29 23.80
N ALA A 1151 21.19 -7.12 24.35
CA ALA A 1151 19.81 -6.82 24.77
C ALA A 1151 18.82 -6.84 23.59
N ARG A 1152 19.23 -6.35 22.40
CA ARG A 1152 18.44 -6.38 21.16
C ARG A 1152 18.11 -7.81 20.75
N VAL A 1153 19.12 -8.67 20.79
CA VAL A 1153 19.02 -10.09 20.46
C VAL A 1153 18.14 -10.82 21.49
N ALA A 1154 18.32 -10.53 22.78
CA ALA A 1154 17.50 -11.07 23.85
C ALA A 1154 16.02 -10.66 23.71
N LEU A 1155 15.75 -9.39 23.37
CA LEU A 1155 14.40 -8.91 23.10
C LEU A 1155 13.75 -9.67 21.93
N ALA A 1156 14.51 -9.95 20.87
CA ALA A 1156 14.04 -10.77 19.75
C ALA A 1156 13.71 -12.21 20.19
N ALA A 1157 14.53 -12.80 21.05
CA ALA A 1157 14.26 -14.14 21.61
C ALA A 1157 12.98 -14.15 22.47
N CYS A 1158 12.70 -13.07 23.21
CA CYS A 1158 11.47 -12.95 23.99
C CYS A 1158 10.20 -12.93 23.11
N GLU A 1159 10.27 -12.35 21.90
CA GLU A 1159 9.15 -12.28 20.93
C GLU A 1159 8.70 -13.64 20.40
N VAL A 1160 9.60 -14.64 20.38
CA VAL A 1160 9.31 -15.96 19.82
C VAL A 1160 8.09 -16.53 20.51
N ARG A 1161 7.04 -16.89 19.77
CA ARG A 1161 5.83 -17.52 20.31
C ARG A 1161 5.99 -19.05 20.33
N ARG A 1162 5.82 -19.64 21.52
CA ARG A 1162 5.79 -21.08 21.73
C ARG A 1162 4.44 -21.66 21.30
N ASP A 1163 4.35 -22.98 21.17
CA ASP A 1163 3.16 -23.64 20.64
C ASP A 1163 1.93 -23.48 21.55
N ASP A 1164 2.15 -23.40 22.87
CA ASP A 1164 1.15 -23.05 23.89
C ASP A 1164 0.72 -21.57 23.86
N GLU A 1165 1.48 -20.71 23.17
CA GLU A 1165 1.19 -19.28 22.98
C GLU A 1165 0.53 -18.99 21.62
N SER A 1166 0.12 -20.02 20.87
CA SER A 1166 -0.46 -19.89 19.52
C SER A 1166 -1.71 -18.99 19.45
N GLY A 1167 -2.49 -18.93 20.53
CA GLY A 1167 -3.67 -18.06 20.65
C GLY A 1167 -3.39 -16.66 21.21
N ILE A 1168 -2.15 -16.37 21.61
CA ILE A 1168 -1.77 -15.10 22.25
C ILE A 1168 -1.01 -14.22 21.23
N PRO A 1169 -1.45 -12.97 21.00
CA PRO A 1169 -0.77 -12.06 20.08
C PRO A 1169 0.66 -11.72 20.48
N VAL A 1170 0.89 -11.48 21.78
CA VAL A 1170 2.18 -11.10 22.37
C VAL A 1170 2.32 -11.82 23.70
N SER A 1171 3.43 -12.55 23.90
CA SER A 1171 3.68 -13.25 25.16
C SER A 1171 3.94 -12.25 26.29
N PRO A 1172 3.55 -12.56 27.55
CA PRO A 1172 3.85 -11.70 28.70
C PRO A 1172 5.35 -11.40 28.82
N ARG A 1173 6.22 -12.40 28.56
CA ARG A 1173 7.68 -12.21 28.58
C ARG A 1173 8.16 -11.15 27.57
N ALA A 1174 7.59 -11.11 26.37
CA ALA A 1174 7.96 -10.14 25.34
C ALA A 1174 7.55 -8.74 25.77
N LEU A 1175 6.35 -8.63 26.35
CA LEU A 1175 5.84 -7.36 26.83
C LEU A 1175 6.66 -6.80 28.00
N ASP A 1176 6.99 -7.63 29.00
CA ASP A 1176 7.82 -7.22 30.13
C ASP A 1176 9.21 -6.76 29.67
N ALA A 1177 9.84 -7.52 28.76
CA ALA A 1177 11.11 -7.16 28.15
C ALA A 1177 11.01 -5.84 27.36
N ALA A 1178 9.93 -5.65 26.60
CA ALA A 1178 9.70 -4.42 25.85
C ALA A 1178 9.59 -3.20 26.77
N VAL A 1179 8.82 -3.29 27.86
CA VAL A 1179 8.68 -2.20 28.84
C VAL A 1179 10.04 -1.82 29.43
N ALA A 1180 10.83 -2.81 29.87
CA ALA A 1180 12.16 -2.57 30.43
C ALA A 1180 13.11 -1.88 29.41
N ILE A 1181 13.05 -2.29 28.14
CA ILE A 1181 13.86 -1.68 27.07
C ILE A 1181 13.40 -0.25 26.78
N LEU A 1182 12.09 0.03 26.73
CA LEU A 1182 11.55 1.37 26.47
C LEU A 1182 11.96 2.38 27.54
N GLU A 1183 12.03 1.96 28.80
CA GLU A 1183 12.49 2.79 29.90
C GLU A 1183 14.00 3.09 29.76
N ARG A 1184 14.83 2.05 29.60
CA ARG A 1184 16.29 2.18 29.57
C ARG A 1184 16.81 2.89 28.31
N SER A 1185 16.10 2.80 27.19
CA SER A 1185 16.56 3.32 25.90
C SER A 1185 16.13 4.78 25.63
N ALA A 1186 15.48 5.46 26.56
CA ALA A 1186 14.96 6.80 26.36
C ALA A 1186 16.10 7.80 26.07
N GLY A 1187 16.01 8.52 24.95
CA GLY A 1187 17.02 9.49 24.52
C GLY A 1187 18.28 8.88 23.90
N ALA A 1188 18.37 7.55 23.80
CA ALA A 1188 19.53 6.90 23.22
C ALA A 1188 19.66 7.22 21.72
N THR A 1189 20.90 7.34 21.25
CA THR A 1189 21.28 7.53 19.84
C THR A 1189 22.22 6.42 19.35
N GLU A 1190 22.59 5.46 20.19
CA GLU A 1190 23.34 4.29 19.78
C GLU A 1190 22.46 3.38 18.89
N PRO A 1191 22.97 2.88 17.75
CA PRO A 1191 22.17 2.12 16.79
C PRO A 1191 21.40 0.93 17.42
N ASP A 1192 22.06 0.09 18.20
CA ASP A 1192 21.43 -1.09 18.81
C ASP A 1192 20.40 -0.72 19.89
N ALA A 1193 20.62 0.36 20.65
CA ALA A 1193 19.67 0.87 21.62
C ALA A 1193 18.38 1.36 20.94
N VAL A 1194 18.52 2.11 19.85
CA VAL A 1194 17.38 2.64 19.09
C VAL A 1194 16.64 1.52 18.34
N LEU A 1195 17.36 0.53 17.80
CA LEU A 1195 16.73 -0.66 17.22
C LEU A 1195 15.94 -1.47 18.26
N SER A 1196 16.51 -1.66 19.45
CA SER A 1196 15.82 -2.30 20.58
C SER A 1196 14.55 -1.53 20.96
N ARG A 1197 14.63 -0.19 21.00
CA ARG A 1197 13.47 0.69 21.25
C ARG A 1197 12.36 0.51 20.23
N ILE A 1198 12.70 0.59 18.94
CA ILE A 1198 11.74 0.46 17.84
C ILE A 1198 11.04 -0.90 17.87
N ARG A 1199 11.81 -1.96 18.15
CA ARG A 1199 11.27 -3.31 18.33
C ARG A 1199 10.35 -3.38 19.54
N ALA A 1200 10.75 -2.84 20.69
CA ALA A 1200 9.93 -2.79 21.89
C ALA A 1200 8.61 -2.02 21.69
N LEU A 1201 8.63 -0.91 20.94
CA LEU A 1201 7.40 -0.19 20.54
C LEU A 1201 6.48 -1.11 19.73
N ARG A 1202 7.01 -1.84 18.72
CA ARG A 1202 6.23 -2.79 17.92
C ARG A 1202 5.59 -3.90 18.79
N ILE A 1203 6.33 -4.44 19.76
CA ILE A 1203 5.79 -5.45 20.70
C ILE A 1203 4.62 -4.86 21.48
N ARG A 1204 4.81 -3.69 22.09
CA ARG A 1204 3.76 -2.98 22.83
C ARG A 1204 2.54 -2.71 21.95
N ASP A 1205 2.76 -2.26 20.71
CA ASP A 1205 1.68 -1.96 19.79
C ASP A 1205 0.92 -3.22 19.41
N ASN A 1206 1.60 -4.34 19.18
CA ASN A 1206 0.95 -5.63 18.95
C ASN A 1206 0.19 -6.14 20.19
N ALA A 1207 0.57 -5.72 21.41
CA ALA A 1207 -0.15 -6.08 22.63
C ALA A 1207 -1.43 -5.25 22.81
N PHE A 1208 -1.36 -3.92 22.63
CA PHE A 1208 -2.45 -3.01 23.01
C PHE A 1208 -3.18 -2.35 21.85
N ILE A 1209 -2.51 -2.09 20.73
CA ILE A 1209 -3.05 -1.32 19.60
C ILE A 1209 -3.47 -2.22 18.43
N GLN A 1210 -2.75 -3.32 18.18
CA GLN A 1210 -2.94 -4.34 17.13
C GLN A 1210 -3.29 -3.74 15.77
N ILE A 1211 -2.37 -2.98 15.19
CA ILE A 1211 -2.53 -2.35 13.87
C ILE A 1211 -2.79 -3.40 12.77
N ASP A 1212 -2.10 -4.53 12.82
CA ASP A 1212 -2.40 -5.77 12.08
C ASP A 1212 -2.27 -6.92 13.09
N PRO A 1213 -3.36 -7.63 13.42
CA PRO A 1213 -3.31 -8.65 14.46
C PRO A 1213 -2.36 -9.79 14.07
N PRO A 1214 -1.47 -10.24 14.96
CA PRO A 1214 -0.64 -11.42 14.70
C PRO A 1214 -1.52 -12.63 14.33
N PRO A 1215 -1.27 -13.32 13.21
CA PRO A 1215 -2.07 -14.48 12.83
C PRO A 1215 -1.81 -15.65 13.81
N PRO A 1216 -2.75 -16.61 13.88
CA PRO A 1216 -2.54 -17.85 14.62
C PRO A 1216 -1.38 -18.65 14.00
N LEU A 1217 -0.62 -19.33 14.85
CA LEU A 1217 0.53 -20.13 14.42
C LEU A 1217 0.11 -21.48 13.84
N GLY A 1218 0.92 -22.01 12.92
CA GLY A 1218 0.80 -23.38 12.42
C GLY A 1218 1.70 -24.36 13.15
N ALA A 1219 1.74 -25.60 12.63
CA ALA A 1219 2.68 -26.61 13.07
C ALA A 1219 4.14 -26.15 12.90
N ARG A 1220 4.93 -26.28 13.97
CA ARG A 1220 6.35 -25.95 13.98
C ARG A 1220 7.17 -27.09 13.37
N TYR A 1221 7.89 -26.81 12.28
CA TYR A 1221 8.89 -27.74 11.74
C TYR A 1221 10.20 -27.62 12.51
N THR A 1222 10.76 -28.74 12.91
CA THR A 1222 12.17 -28.82 13.35
C THR A 1222 13.12 -28.59 12.17
N PRO A 1223 14.38 -28.18 12.42
CA PRO A 1223 15.39 -28.06 11.37
C PRO A 1223 15.51 -29.33 10.52
N GLU A 1224 15.53 -30.51 11.15
CA GLU A 1224 15.66 -31.79 10.46
C GLU A 1224 14.45 -32.09 9.57
N GLN A 1225 13.23 -31.83 10.05
CA GLN A 1225 12.02 -32.00 9.24
C GLN A 1225 11.99 -31.03 8.06
N PHE A 1226 12.47 -29.80 8.26
CA PHE A 1226 12.59 -28.84 7.17
C PHE A 1226 13.61 -29.30 6.14
N GLU A 1227 14.81 -29.72 6.56
CA GLU A 1227 15.85 -30.25 5.65
C GLU A 1227 15.34 -31.43 4.84
N GLN A 1228 14.71 -32.40 5.51
CA GLN A 1228 14.14 -33.57 4.85
C GLN A 1228 13.07 -33.15 3.84
N GLY A 1229 12.10 -32.34 4.26
CA GLY A 1229 11.00 -31.89 3.40
C GLY A 1229 11.46 -31.00 2.23
N TYR A 1230 12.51 -30.21 2.41
CA TYR A 1230 13.11 -29.40 1.35
C TYR A 1230 13.86 -30.29 0.36
N ALA A 1231 14.74 -31.19 0.84
CA ALA A 1231 15.51 -32.09 -0.01
C ALA A 1231 14.62 -33.06 -0.81
N GLU A 1232 13.54 -33.56 -0.20
CA GLU A 1232 12.55 -34.41 -0.88
C GLU A 1232 11.86 -33.70 -2.05
N ARG A 1233 11.64 -32.38 -1.95
CA ARG A 1233 11.05 -31.56 -3.02
C ARG A 1233 12.09 -31.17 -4.07
N ASP A 1234 13.30 -30.83 -3.63
CA ASP A 1234 14.41 -30.44 -4.49
C ASP A 1234 14.90 -31.58 -5.41
N ARG A 1235 14.89 -32.83 -4.90
CA ARG A 1235 15.24 -34.03 -5.69
C ARG A 1235 14.20 -34.41 -6.74
N ARG A 1236 12.96 -33.91 -6.66
CA ARG A 1236 11.93 -34.25 -7.66
C ARG A 1236 12.29 -33.54 -8.96
N PRO A 1237 12.27 -34.24 -10.12
CA PRO A 1237 12.58 -33.60 -11.39
C PRO A 1237 11.62 -32.43 -11.59
N SER A 1238 12.17 -31.22 -11.65
CA SER A 1238 11.40 -30.04 -12.01
C SER A 1238 10.88 -30.27 -13.43
N ARG A 1239 9.55 -30.36 -13.58
CA ARG A 1239 8.96 -30.24 -14.92
C ARG A 1239 9.45 -28.90 -15.46
N ALA A 1240 10.09 -28.93 -16.63
CA ALA A 1240 10.63 -27.75 -17.29
C ALA A 1240 9.63 -26.60 -17.18
N SER A 1241 10.06 -25.53 -16.52
CA SER A 1241 9.26 -24.31 -16.37
C SER A 1241 8.76 -23.90 -17.76
N THR A 1242 7.45 -23.84 -17.92
CA THR A 1242 6.75 -23.37 -19.12
C THR A 1242 7.10 -21.93 -19.51
N ALA A 1243 7.95 -21.23 -18.74
CA ALA A 1243 8.52 -19.94 -19.11
C ALA A 1243 9.44 -20.01 -20.36
N ALA A 1244 9.93 -21.20 -20.75
CA ALA A 1244 10.70 -21.35 -22.00
C ALA A 1244 9.81 -21.39 -23.26
N ALA A 1245 8.49 -21.57 -23.14
CA ALA A 1245 7.57 -21.70 -24.28
C ALA A 1245 6.86 -20.38 -24.66
N ALA A 1246 7.12 -19.29 -23.93
CA ALA A 1246 6.58 -17.96 -24.23
C ALA A 1246 7.72 -16.91 -24.31
N ARG A 1247 8.81 -17.27 -25.01
CA ARG A 1247 9.76 -16.31 -25.59
C ARG A 1247 9.45 -16.11 -27.05
#